data_AF-A0A834CKJ5-F1
#
_entry.id   AF-A0A834CKJ5-F1
#
_cell.length_a   1.000
_cell.length_b   1.000
_cell.length_c   1.000
_cell.angle_alpha   90.00
_cell.angle_beta   90.00
_cell.angle_gamma   90.00
#
_symmetry.space_group_name_H-M   'P 1'
#
loop_
_entity.id
_entity.type
_entity.pdbx_description
1 polymer ?
#
loop_
_entity_poly.entity_id
_entity_poly.type
_entity_poly.pdbx_seq_one_letter_code
_entity_poly.pdbx_strand_id
1 'polypeptide(L)'
;MCRMATEEPQTLATYSVSDAVATYYLYMKYVHPFIFALCTIIPMEPDEVLRKGSGTLCEALLMVQAFHANIVFPNKQEQAFNKLTDDGHVLDSETYVGGHVEALESGVFRSDIPCRFKMNPAAFDFLLQRVERTMRHAIEEEEKIPLEQVTNFNEVCDEIKEKLTSLKEVPNRIECPLIYHLDVGAMYPNIIPHKPTAVPASRSEFHRIQQQLESEKLPPLFPNGPPRAFHTLNREEQAKHEKKRLADYCKKAYKKTHVTRLEQRVTTICQRENSFYVDTVRAFRDRRYEFKGLHKVWKKKLSAAQDSGDAAEVKRCKNMEILYESLQLAHKCILNSFYGYVMRKGARWYSMEMAGIVCYTGANIITQAREIIEQIGRPLELDTDGIWCVLPNTFPENFVVKTSNEKKPKVTISYPGAMLNIMVKEGFTNDQYHELVDPASLTYNTRAENSIFFEVDGPYLAMILPASKEEGKKLKKRYAVFNEDGSLAELKGFEVKRRGELQLIKIFQSSVFEAFLKGTTLEEVYTSVAKVADYWLDVLYSKAANMPDAELFELISENRSMSRKLEDYGEQKSTSISTAKRLAEFLGDQMVKDAGLSCRYVISRKPEGSPVTERAIPLAIFQAESSVKKHFLRKWLKMPSLHDLDIRSILDWSYYIERLGSAIQKIITIPAALQQVKNPVPRVRHPDWLHKKLLEKNDIYKQKKISELFTSEGKRQVAHQHLDSDQPADIEDFGVPARPLQPAILISTKRKRASQGGDSQVESQDVELTQSWREILGPPPPMGTTKEERLVWLRYHKKKWELQLKQRKERRKRRKLLDGEAQPVGGGVIRDGPTTGLGSFLRRTARSILDMPWQNCANCRDVPPWSVQTVGCDWK
;
A
#
# COMPACT_ATOMS: atom_id res chain seq x y z
N MET A 1 -23.97 -17.45 -0.49
CA MET A 1 -23.41 -18.81 -0.50
C MET A 1 -24.24 -19.81 0.30
N CYS A 2 -24.30 -19.80 1.64
CA CYS A 2 -25.05 -20.84 2.38
C CYS A 2 -26.54 -20.92 2.01
N ARG A 3 -27.21 -19.77 1.87
CA ARG A 3 -28.60 -19.69 1.40
C ARG A 3 -28.78 -20.21 -0.03
N MET A 4 -27.85 -19.87 -0.92
CA MET A 4 -27.84 -20.35 -2.31
C MET A 4 -27.68 -21.87 -2.40
N ALA A 5 -27.11 -22.55 -1.39
CA ALA A 5 -27.01 -24.01 -1.41
C ALA A 5 -28.38 -24.70 -1.37
N THR A 6 -29.38 -24.06 -0.74
CA THR A 6 -30.75 -24.57 -0.65
C THR A 6 -31.63 -24.00 -1.76
N GLU A 7 -31.52 -22.69 -2.02
CA GLU A 7 -32.43 -21.97 -2.93
C GLU A 7 -31.98 -22.00 -4.40
N GLU A 8 -30.66 -21.91 -4.66
CA GLU A 8 -30.08 -21.78 -6.01
C GLU A 8 -28.83 -22.66 -6.18
N PRO A 9 -28.93 -23.99 -5.97
CA PRO A 9 -27.77 -24.87 -5.96
C PRO A 9 -27.01 -24.85 -7.29
N GLN A 10 -27.69 -24.64 -8.41
CA GLN A 10 -27.07 -24.53 -9.74
C GLN A 10 -26.18 -23.28 -9.87
N THR A 11 -26.61 -22.14 -9.34
CA THR A 11 -25.81 -20.90 -9.34
C THR A 11 -24.59 -21.06 -8.44
N LEU A 12 -24.76 -21.66 -7.27
CA LEU A 12 -23.64 -21.95 -6.36
C LEU A 12 -22.64 -22.95 -6.98
N ALA A 13 -23.13 -23.99 -7.66
CA ALA A 13 -22.29 -24.95 -8.38
C ALA A 13 -21.52 -24.26 -9.51
N THR A 14 -22.17 -23.42 -10.31
CA THR A 14 -21.52 -22.63 -11.36
C THR A 14 -20.43 -21.72 -10.78
N TYR A 15 -20.70 -21.03 -9.68
CA TYR A 15 -19.70 -20.24 -8.95
C TYR A 15 -18.53 -21.10 -8.47
N SER A 16 -18.80 -22.26 -7.87
CA SER A 16 -17.77 -23.18 -7.38
C SER A 16 -16.88 -23.71 -8.51
N VAL A 17 -17.47 -24.06 -9.65
CA VAL A 17 -16.73 -24.50 -10.84
C VAL A 17 -15.91 -23.34 -11.41
N SER A 18 -16.49 -22.14 -11.48
CA SER A 18 -15.78 -20.93 -11.91
C SER A 18 -14.54 -20.66 -11.05
N ASP A 19 -14.66 -20.72 -9.71
CA ASP A 19 -13.52 -20.56 -8.80
C ASP A 19 -12.46 -21.66 -8.99
N ALA A 20 -12.88 -22.91 -9.19
CA ALA A 20 -11.95 -24.03 -9.45
C ALA A 20 -11.20 -23.85 -10.78
N VAL A 21 -11.92 -23.48 -11.84
CA VAL A 21 -11.35 -23.21 -13.18
C VAL A 21 -10.41 -22.01 -13.14
N ALA A 22 -10.82 -20.91 -12.50
CA ALA A 22 -9.99 -19.73 -12.32
C ALA A 22 -8.72 -20.06 -11.52
N THR A 23 -8.84 -20.81 -10.43
CA THR A 23 -7.70 -21.23 -9.61
C THR A 23 -6.75 -22.13 -10.40
N TYR A 24 -7.28 -23.10 -11.15
CA TYR A 24 -6.48 -24.00 -11.98
C TYR A 24 -5.71 -23.25 -13.06
N TYR A 25 -6.37 -22.37 -13.82
CA TYR A 25 -5.70 -21.60 -14.88
C TYR A 25 -4.76 -20.53 -14.33
N LEU A 26 -5.09 -19.89 -13.19
CA LEU A 26 -4.17 -18.99 -12.49
C LEU A 26 -2.89 -19.73 -12.09
N TYR A 27 -3.04 -20.93 -11.51
CA TYR A 27 -1.90 -21.77 -11.16
C TYR A 27 -1.11 -22.18 -12.39
N MET A 28 -1.74 -22.81 -13.38
CA MET A 28 -1.06 -23.35 -14.56
C MET A 28 -0.39 -22.27 -15.41
N LYS A 29 -0.98 -21.08 -15.51
CA LYS A 29 -0.46 -20.00 -16.36
C LYS A 29 0.60 -19.15 -15.67
N TYR A 30 0.45 -18.87 -14.37
CA TYR A 30 1.33 -17.91 -13.68
C TYR A 30 2.19 -18.55 -12.60
N VAL A 31 1.62 -19.41 -11.74
CA VAL A 31 2.33 -19.92 -10.56
C VAL A 31 3.23 -21.11 -10.92
N HIS A 32 2.72 -22.05 -11.70
CA HIS A 32 3.41 -23.27 -12.07
C HIS A 32 4.74 -23.01 -12.80
N PRO A 33 4.77 -22.32 -13.97
CA PRO A 33 6.03 -22.07 -14.67
C PRO A 33 6.99 -21.23 -13.82
N PHE A 34 6.49 -20.25 -13.06
CA PHE A 34 7.29 -19.39 -12.22
C PHE A 34 7.98 -20.12 -11.06
N ILE A 35 7.23 -20.93 -10.29
CA ILE A 35 7.77 -21.64 -9.13
C ILE A 35 8.73 -22.73 -9.58
N PHE A 36 8.39 -23.52 -10.60
CA PHE A 36 9.30 -24.56 -11.09
C PHE A 36 10.57 -23.97 -11.72
N ALA A 37 10.47 -22.84 -12.42
CA ALA A 37 11.63 -22.08 -12.89
C ALA A 37 12.53 -21.60 -11.74
N LEU A 38 11.95 -21.16 -10.63
CA LEU A 38 12.72 -20.80 -9.44
C LEU A 38 13.40 -22.02 -8.80
N CYS A 39 12.73 -23.18 -8.78
CA CYS A 39 13.27 -24.43 -8.25
C CYS A 39 14.43 -25.00 -9.08
N THR A 40 14.58 -24.64 -10.36
CA THR A 40 15.78 -25.05 -11.13
C THR A 40 17.06 -24.37 -10.65
N ILE A 41 16.95 -23.31 -9.83
CA ILE A 41 18.08 -22.49 -9.40
C ILE A 41 18.20 -22.49 -7.87
N ILE A 42 17.08 -22.40 -7.17
CA ILE A 42 17.03 -22.39 -5.71
C ILE A 42 17.00 -23.83 -5.20
N PRO A 43 17.89 -24.21 -4.27
CA PRO A 43 17.98 -25.57 -3.73
C PRO A 43 16.87 -25.83 -2.69
N MET A 44 15.61 -25.66 -3.07
CA MET A 44 14.44 -25.80 -2.21
C MET A 44 13.31 -26.48 -2.97
N GLU A 45 12.44 -27.17 -2.24
CA GLU A 45 11.23 -27.74 -2.83
C GLU A 45 10.23 -26.65 -3.24
N PRO A 46 9.35 -26.92 -4.23
CA PRO A 46 8.38 -25.93 -4.72
C PRO A 46 7.50 -25.28 -3.64
N ASP A 47 7.14 -26.03 -2.60
CA ASP A 47 6.33 -25.52 -1.50
C ASP A 47 7.08 -24.45 -0.68
N GLU A 48 8.37 -24.68 -0.40
CA GLU A 48 9.20 -23.71 0.30
C GLU A 48 9.46 -22.47 -0.55
N VAL A 49 9.74 -22.63 -1.85
CA VAL A 49 9.94 -21.51 -2.79
C VAL A 49 8.70 -20.61 -2.85
N LEU A 50 7.50 -21.21 -2.83
CA LEU A 50 6.23 -20.47 -2.85
C LEU A 50 5.94 -19.73 -1.53
N ARG A 51 6.31 -20.31 -0.37
CA ARG A 51 5.93 -19.80 0.95
C ARG A 51 6.97 -18.89 1.59
N LYS A 52 8.27 -19.12 1.34
CA LYS A 52 9.35 -18.35 1.97
C LYS A 52 9.48 -16.98 1.32
N GLY A 53 9.81 -15.97 2.12
CA GLY A 53 10.09 -14.63 1.61
C GLY A 53 11.33 -14.63 0.71
N SER A 54 11.33 -13.79 -0.32
CA SER A 54 12.39 -13.73 -1.35
C SER A 54 13.80 -13.56 -0.79
N GLY A 55 13.98 -12.81 0.30
CA GLY A 55 15.28 -12.70 0.97
C GLY A 55 15.82 -14.02 1.54
N THR A 56 14.96 -14.99 1.86
CA THR A 56 15.40 -16.34 2.26
C THR A 56 15.83 -17.16 1.05
N LEU A 57 15.17 -16.96 -0.10
CA LEU A 57 15.57 -17.57 -1.35
C LEU A 57 16.95 -17.05 -1.79
N CYS A 58 17.20 -15.74 -1.66
CA CYS A 58 18.52 -15.14 -1.88
C CYS A 58 19.59 -15.72 -0.94
N GLU A 59 19.28 -15.87 0.36
CA GLU A 59 20.20 -16.47 1.32
C GLU A 59 20.61 -17.89 0.92
N ALA A 60 19.65 -18.73 0.51
CA ALA A 60 19.92 -20.09 0.08
C ALA A 60 20.79 -20.17 -1.17
N LEU A 61 20.55 -19.29 -2.15
CA LEU A 61 21.37 -19.17 -3.35
C LEU A 61 22.81 -18.77 -3.01
N LEU A 62 22.98 -17.73 -2.17
CA LEU A 62 24.30 -17.28 -1.73
C LEU A 62 25.01 -18.37 -0.92
N MET A 63 24.30 -19.18 -0.14
CA MET A 63 24.88 -20.33 0.57
C MET A 63 25.40 -21.41 -0.39
N VAL A 64 24.70 -21.70 -1.49
CA VAL A 64 25.21 -22.63 -2.52
C VAL A 64 26.48 -22.08 -3.18
N GLN A 65 26.48 -20.80 -3.52
CA GLN A 65 27.62 -20.17 -4.19
C GLN A 65 28.83 -20.05 -3.25
N ALA A 66 28.61 -19.70 -1.98
CA ALA A 66 29.63 -19.72 -0.95
C ALA A 66 30.19 -21.14 -0.71
N PHE A 67 29.32 -22.17 -0.72
CA PHE A 67 29.76 -23.57 -0.59
C PHE A 67 30.68 -23.99 -1.73
N HIS A 68 30.31 -23.71 -2.98
CA HIS A 68 31.15 -24.01 -4.15
C HIS A 68 32.46 -23.22 -4.15
N ALA A 69 32.45 -22.00 -3.61
CA ALA A 69 33.65 -21.19 -3.43
C ALA A 69 34.47 -21.57 -2.18
N ASN A 70 34.06 -22.60 -1.42
CA ASN A 70 34.67 -23.02 -0.16
C ASN A 70 34.77 -21.90 0.90
N ILE A 71 33.73 -21.07 0.99
CA ILE A 71 33.62 -19.95 1.92
C ILE A 71 32.71 -20.35 3.08
N VAL A 72 33.21 -20.18 4.30
CA VAL A 72 32.45 -20.44 5.52
C VAL A 72 31.27 -19.48 5.63
N PHE A 73 30.08 -20.02 5.92
CA PHE A 73 28.89 -19.19 6.10
C PHE A 73 28.99 -18.40 7.40
N PRO A 74 28.78 -17.07 7.37
CA PRO A 74 28.64 -16.31 8.60
C PRO A 74 27.44 -16.79 9.42
N ASN A 75 27.51 -16.62 10.74
CA ASN A 75 26.33 -16.75 11.60
C ASN A 75 25.28 -15.71 11.21
N LYS A 76 24.02 -15.98 11.56
CA LYS A 76 22.94 -15.02 11.31
C LYS A 76 23.18 -13.76 12.15
N GLN A 77 22.94 -12.60 11.55
CA GLN A 77 23.06 -11.32 12.24
C GLN A 77 22.13 -11.26 13.46
N GLU A 78 22.70 -10.91 14.62
CA GLU A 78 21.97 -10.70 15.86
C GLU A 78 21.63 -9.22 16.05
N GLN A 79 20.45 -8.94 16.59
CA GLN A 79 20.03 -7.56 16.85
C GLN A 79 20.71 -7.04 18.12
N ALA A 80 21.51 -5.99 17.99
CA ALA A 80 22.04 -5.24 19.13
C ALA A 80 20.92 -4.36 19.73
N PHE A 81 20.60 -4.57 21.00
CA PHE A 81 19.62 -3.75 21.73
C PHE A 81 20.30 -2.54 22.37
N ASN A 82 19.59 -1.40 22.41
CA ASN A 82 20.03 -0.15 23.06
C ASN A 82 21.43 0.33 22.66
N LYS A 83 21.77 0.23 21.37
CA LYS A 83 23.01 0.81 20.82
C LYS A 83 23.06 2.29 21.17
N LEU A 84 24.20 2.77 21.67
CA LEU A 84 24.43 4.20 21.92
C LEU A 84 25.10 4.83 20.69
N THR A 85 24.77 6.08 20.39
CA THR A 85 25.56 6.94 19.51
C THR A 85 26.85 7.38 20.20
N ASP A 86 27.81 7.88 19.42
CA ASP A 86 29.09 8.36 19.96
C ASP A 86 28.91 9.55 20.92
N ASP A 87 27.86 10.36 20.74
CA ASP A 87 27.47 11.45 21.65
C ASP A 87 26.57 10.99 22.82
N GLY A 88 26.39 9.68 23.01
CA GLY A 88 25.80 9.09 24.22
C GLY A 88 24.28 9.02 24.23
N HIS A 89 23.61 9.04 23.09
CA HIS A 89 22.16 8.87 22.99
C HIS A 89 21.78 7.45 22.57
N VAL A 90 20.67 6.92 23.08
CA VAL A 90 20.20 5.59 22.66
C VAL A 90 19.59 5.66 21.26
N LEU A 91 20.11 4.86 20.35
CA LEU A 91 19.58 4.67 19.01
C LEU A 91 18.26 3.89 19.09
N ASP A 92 17.20 4.51 18.60
CA ASP A 92 15.93 3.83 18.44
C ASP A 92 15.92 3.01 17.14
N SER A 93 16.41 3.62 16.06
CA SER A 93 16.64 2.96 14.78
C SER A 93 17.84 3.56 14.07
N GLU A 94 18.50 2.74 13.26
CA GLU A 94 19.66 3.10 12.46
C GLU A 94 19.40 2.61 11.04
N THR A 95 19.49 3.51 10.06
CA THR A 95 19.22 3.22 8.65
C THR A 95 20.11 4.11 7.77
N TYR A 96 20.03 3.93 6.47
CA TYR A 96 20.61 4.82 5.46
C TYR A 96 19.52 5.65 4.77
N VAL A 97 19.93 6.66 4.00
CA VAL A 97 19.03 7.40 3.10
C VAL A 97 18.68 6.50 1.91
N GLY A 98 17.41 6.12 1.81
CA GLY A 98 16.92 5.28 0.71
C GLY A 98 16.84 6.02 -0.63
N GLY A 99 16.18 5.39 -1.61
CA GLY A 99 16.02 5.93 -2.95
C GLY A 99 15.51 7.38 -2.99
N HIS A 100 16.12 8.19 -3.86
CA HIS A 100 15.66 9.54 -4.12
C HIS A 100 14.36 9.51 -4.89
N VAL A 101 13.40 10.36 -4.51
CA VAL A 101 12.09 10.42 -5.17
C VAL A 101 11.64 11.85 -5.16
N GLU A 102 11.30 12.39 -6.31
CA GLU A 102 10.81 13.75 -6.48
C GLU A 102 9.61 13.77 -7.41
N ALA A 103 8.58 14.52 -7.01
CA ALA A 103 7.59 14.96 -7.98
C ALA A 103 8.04 16.35 -8.42
N LEU A 104 8.10 16.62 -9.72
CA LEU A 104 8.58 17.89 -10.24
C LEU A 104 7.41 18.70 -10.77
N GLU A 105 6.59 18.07 -11.60
CA GLU A 105 5.41 18.66 -12.19
C GLU A 105 4.14 17.82 -11.93
N SER A 106 2.99 18.46 -12.09
CA SER A 106 1.67 17.82 -12.01
C SER A 106 0.76 18.38 -13.09
N GLY A 107 -0.10 17.55 -13.67
CA GLY A 107 -0.85 17.94 -14.86
C GLY A 107 -1.15 16.76 -15.77
N VAL A 108 -1.72 17.11 -16.92
CA VAL A 108 -1.94 16.22 -18.05
C VAL A 108 -0.90 16.53 -19.11
N PHE A 109 -0.13 15.54 -19.51
CA PHE A 109 0.81 15.59 -20.62
C PHE A 109 0.36 14.57 -21.65
N ARG A 110 0.18 15.00 -22.90
CA ARG A 110 -0.26 14.15 -24.00
C ARG A 110 0.57 14.42 -25.24
N SER A 111 0.87 13.38 -26.01
CA SER A 111 1.67 13.50 -27.23
C SER A 111 0.98 14.31 -28.34
N ASP A 112 -0.33 14.54 -28.24
CA ASP A 112 -1.10 15.35 -29.19
C ASP A 112 -1.46 16.76 -28.69
N ILE A 113 -1.03 17.14 -27.48
CA ILE A 113 -1.28 18.47 -26.90
C ILE A 113 0.03 19.23 -26.74
N PRO A 114 0.21 20.37 -27.44
CA PRO A 114 1.44 21.14 -27.35
C PRO A 114 1.74 21.61 -25.93
N CYS A 115 3.02 21.56 -25.56
CA CYS A 115 3.50 22.09 -24.29
C CYS A 115 4.67 23.05 -24.52
N ARG A 116 4.85 23.98 -23.57
CA ARG A 116 5.93 24.96 -23.64
C ARG A 116 7.23 24.35 -23.12
N PHE A 117 8.28 24.47 -23.91
CA PHE A 117 9.65 24.12 -23.54
C PHE A 117 10.48 25.39 -23.39
N LYS A 118 11.29 25.44 -22.33
CA LYS A 118 12.32 26.46 -22.09
C LYS A 118 13.62 25.72 -21.84
N MET A 119 14.41 25.58 -22.90
CA MET A 119 15.62 24.79 -22.88
C MET A 119 16.86 25.70 -22.79
N ASN A 120 18.00 25.13 -22.41
CA ASN A 120 19.26 25.85 -22.28
C ASN A 120 20.17 25.59 -23.50
N PRO A 121 20.47 26.62 -24.33
CA PRO A 121 21.37 26.49 -25.47
C PRO A 121 22.74 25.87 -25.13
N ALA A 122 23.29 26.16 -23.95
CA ALA A 122 24.58 25.64 -23.53
C ALA A 122 24.59 24.11 -23.33
N ALA A 123 23.43 23.53 -22.94
CA ALA A 123 23.30 22.08 -22.84
C ALA A 123 23.31 21.42 -24.23
N PHE A 124 22.72 22.06 -25.24
CA PHE A 124 22.81 21.57 -26.62
C PHE A 124 24.21 21.70 -27.19
N ASP A 125 24.95 22.76 -26.88
CA ASP A 125 26.38 22.86 -27.23
C ASP A 125 27.20 21.70 -26.67
N PHE A 126 26.95 21.35 -25.40
CA PHE A 126 27.57 20.21 -24.76
C PHE A 126 27.23 18.88 -25.45
N LEU A 127 25.95 18.67 -25.83
CA LEU A 127 25.54 17.46 -26.55
C LEU A 127 26.09 17.42 -27.98
N LEU A 128 26.10 18.54 -28.69
CA LEU A 128 26.60 18.67 -30.07
C LEU A 128 28.08 18.27 -30.18
N GLN A 129 28.91 18.73 -29.24
CA GLN A 129 30.33 18.37 -29.19
C GLN A 129 30.58 16.89 -28.92
N ARG A 130 29.56 16.16 -28.42
CA ARG A 130 29.69 14.77 -27.96
C ARG A 130 28.97 13.76 -28.84
N VAL A 131 28.17 14.17 -29.83
CA VAL A 131 27.36 13.25 -30.67
C VAL A 131 28.14 12.05 -31.18
N GLU A 132 29.30 12.28 -31.81
CA GLU A 132 30.12 11.18 -32.37
C GLU A 132 30.60 10.22 -31.29
N ARG A 133 31.02 10.74 -30.13
CA ARG A 133 31.45 9.93 -29.00
C ARG A 133 30.29 9.13 -28.41
N THR A 134 29.13 9.75 -28.25
CA THR A 134 27.90 9.11 -27.78
C THR A 134 27.49 7.96 -28.70
N MET A 135 27.45 8.21 -30.02
CA MET A 135 27.07 7.19 -30.99
C MET A 135 28.10 6.07 -31.08
N ARG A 136 29.40 6.38 -31.01
CA ARG A 136 30.45 5.36 -30.96
C ARG A 136 30.28 4.46 -29.73
N HIS A 137 30.05 5.03 -28.56
CA HIS A 137 29.81 4.26 -27.33
C HIS A 137 28.57 3.36 -27.46
N ALA A 138 27.45 3.89 -27.97
CA ALA A 138 26.24 3.09 -28.17
C ALA A 138 26.45 1.92 -29.15
N ILE A 139 27.21 2.12 -30.22
CA ILE A 139 27.49 1.08 -31.23
C ILE A 139 28.48 0.03 -30.68
N GLU A 140 29.61 0.46 -30.13
CA GLU A 140 30.71 -0.44 -29.75
C GLU A 140 30.50 -1.06 -28.37
N GLU A 141 30.06 -0.29 -27.37
CA GLU A 141 29.92 -0.77 -25.99
C GLU A 141 28.53 -1.33 -25.70
N GLU A 142 27.44 -0.69 -26.13
CA GLU A 142 26.09 -1.19 -25.84
C GLU A 142 25.70 -2.31 -26.81
N GLU A 143 25.90 -2.10 -28.12
CA GLU A 143 25.45 -3.02 -29.16
C GLU A 143 26.50 -4.07 -29.57
N LYS A 144 27.74 -3.91 -29.10
CA LYS A 144 28.89 -4.82 -29.35
C LYS A 144 29.21 -4.99 -30.83
N ILE A 145 29.14 -3.91 -31.61
CA ILE A 145 29.46 -3.89 -33.04
C ILE A 145 30.71 -3.02 -33.26
N PRO A 146 31.76 -3.54 -33.92
CA PRO A 146 32.91 -2.73 -34.30
C PRO A 146 32.51 -1.60 -35.25
N LEU A 147 33.01 -0.39 -35.04
CA LEU A 147 32.64 0.77 -35.86
C LEU A 147 32.97 0.58 -37.36
N GLU A 148 34.00 -0.21 -37.68
CA GLU A 148 34.39 -0.58 -39.04
C GLU A 148 33.28 -1.28 -39.84
N GLN A 149 32.36 -1.94 -39.14
CA GLN A 149 31.23 -2.63 -39.76
C GLN A 149 30.05 -1.69 -40.03
N VAL A 150 30.09 -0.44 -39.58
CA VAL A 150 29.00 0.52 -39.72
C VAL A 150 29.15 1.33 -41.01
N THR A 151 28.12 1.31 -41.85
CA THR A 151 28.20 1.93 -43.19
C THR A 151 27.68 3.36 -43.24
N ASN A 152 26.85 3.79 -42.28
CA ASN A 152 26.16 5.09 -42.29
C ASN A 152 26.41 5.93 -41.03
N PHE A 153 27.59 5.78 -40.40
CA PHE A 153 27.89 6.45 -39.12
C PHE A 153 27.83 7.98 -39.22
N ASN A 154 28.46 8.56 -40.25
CA ASN A 154 28.50 10.02 -40.42
C ASN A 154 27.11 10.59 -40.71
N GLU A 155 26.33 9.93 -41.59
CA GLU A 155 24.96 10.33 -41.91
C GLU A 155 24.09 10.42 -40.64
N VAL A 156 24.16 9.41 -39.77
CA VAL A 156 23.40 9.40 -38.51
C VAL A 156 23.87 10.50 -37.56
N CYS A 157 25.18 10.73 -37.44
CA CYS A 157 25.71 11.79 -36.59
C CYS A 157 25.29 13.18 -37.08
N ASP A 158 25.30 13.42 -38.39
CA ASP A 158 24.91 14.69 -38.98
C ASP A 158 23.40 14.95 -38.81
N GLU A 159 22.55 13.92 -38.95
CA GLU A 159 21.11 14.04 -38.68
C GLU A 159 20.83 14.41 -37.21
N ILE A 160 21.56 13.80 -36.27
CA ILE A 160 21.44 14.15 -34.84
C ILE A 160 21.89 15.59 -34.60
N LYS A 161 23.03 16.00 -35.16
CA LYS A 161 23.57 17.35 -35.02
C LYS A 161 22.61 18.40 -35.58
N GLU A 162 21.96 18.13 -36.71
CA GLU A 162 20.97 19.03 -37.32
C GLU A 162 19.78 19.25 -36.37
N LYS A 163 19.18 18.17 -35.85
CA LYS A 163 18.07 18.24 -34.90
C LYS A 163 18.45 19.00 -33.62
N LEU A 164 19.63 18.72 -33.05
CA LEU A 164 20.13 19.44 -31.86
C LEU A 164 20.42 20.92 -32.14
N THR A 165 20.91 21.25 -33.34
CA THR A 165 21.17 22.64 -33.74
C THR A 165 19.86 23.42 -33.85
N SER A 166 18.83 22.84 -34.47
CA SER A 166 17.48 23.44 -34.50
C SER A 166 16.95 23.74 -33.09
N LEU A 167 17.13 22.79 -32.14
CA LEU A 167 16.74 22.95 -30.75
C LEU A 167 17.50 24.06 -30.03
N LYS A 168 18.80 24.19 -30.32
CA LYS A 168 19.67 25.24 -29.78
C LYS A 168 19.28 26.63 -30.27
N GLU A 169 19.00 26.79 -31.57
CA GLU A 169 18.68 28.08 -32.19
C GLU A 169 17.33 28.63 -31.72
N VAL A 170 16.35 27.75 -31.49
CA VAL A 170 15.04 28.12 -30.97
C VAL A 170 14.77 27.37 -29.65
N PRO A 171 15.38 27.79 -28.53
CA PRO A 171 15.33 27.07 -27.25
C PRO A 171 14.01 27.27 -26.49
N ASN A 172 13.26 28.31 -26.82
CA ASN A 172 11.91 28.55 -26.31
C ASN A 172 10.92 28.20 -27.41
N ARG A 173 10.15 27.13 -27.22
CA ARG A 173 9.22 26.64 -28.24
C ARG A 173 7.95 26.05 -27.64
N ILE A 174 6.93 25.93 -28.47
CA ILE A 174 5.67 25.26 -28.15
C ILE A 174 5.48 24.19 -29.23
N GLU A 175 5.53 22.93 -28.81
CA GLU A 175 5.32 21.78 -29.69
C GLU A 175 4.79 20.60 -28.87
N CYS A 176 4.31 19.57 -29.56
CA CYS A 176 3.89 18.33 -28.92
C CYS A 176 5.06 17.67 -28.16
N PRO A 177 4.82 17.06 -26.99
CA PRO A 177 5.85 16.36 -26.23
C PRO A 177 5.98 14.89 -26.62
N LEU A 178 7.19 14.36 -26.49
CA LEU A 178 7.47 12.93 -26.40
C LEU A 178 7.54 12.56 -24.93
N ILE A 179 6.70 11.63 -24.48
CA ILE A 179 6.65 11.19 -23.08
C ILE A 179 7.51 9.94 -22.93
N TYR A 180 8.59 10.04 -22.15
CA TYR A 180 9.56 8.96 -21.95
C TYR A 180 9.72 8.59 -20.48
N HIS A 181 10.05 7.33 -20.25
CA HIS A 181 10.57 6.82 -18.99
C HIS A 181 12.00 6.32 -19.21
N LEU A 182 12.95 6.93 -18.51
CA LEU A 182 14.39 6.60 -18.58
C LEU A 182 14.75 5.90 -17.27
N ASP A 183 14.93 4.57 -17.30
CA ASP A 183 15.09 3.70 -16.14
C ASP A 183 16.48 3.05 -16.09
N VAL A 184 17.13 2.98 -14.94
CA VAL A 184 18.46 2.36 -14.82
C VAL A 184 18.35 0.84 -14.66
N GLY A 185 18.95 0.11 -15.58
CA GLY A 185 19.11 -1.34 -15.57
C GLY A 185 20.11 -1.84 -14.51
N ALA A 186 19.70 -1.83 -13.24
CA ALA A 186 20.44 -2.29 -12.06
C ALA A 186 21.74 -1.51 -11.74
N MET A 187 21.98 -1.22 -10.45
CA MET A 187 22.88 -0.14 -10.06
C MET A 187 23.64 -0.40 -8.75
N TYR A 188 24.97 -0.21 -8.72
CA TYR A 188 25.82 -0.21 -7.51
C TYR A 188 27.10 0.60 -7.72
N PRO A 189 27.40 1.68 -6.95
CA PRO A 189 28.69 1.86 -6.23
C PRO A 189 28.67 2.91 -5.06
N ASN A 190 29.85 3.40 -4.63
CA ASN A 190 30.43 3.75 -3.29
C ASN A 190 30.19 5.16 -2.70
N ILE A 191 29.45 5.30 -1.57
CA ILE A 191 29.54 6.28 -0.43
C ILE A 191 28.27 6.13 0.46
N ILE A 192 28.34 6.22 1.80
CA ILE A 192 27.20 5.88 2.70
C ILE A 192 26.58 7.13 3.35
N PRO A 193 25.35 7.53 3.00
CA PRO A 193 24.56 8.46 3.78
C PRO A 193 23.92 7.70 4.94
N HIS A 194 24.50 7.88 6.12
CA HIS A 194 24.04 7.29 7.36
C HIS A 194 22.92 8.14 7.98
N LYS A 195 21.87 7.50 8.46
CA LYS A 195 20.69 8.16 9.03
C LYS A 195 20.31 7.52 10.38
N PRO A 196 21.00 7.90 11.46
CA PRO A 196 20.65 7.48 12.80
C PRO A 196 19.43 8.25 13.31
N THR A 197 18.51 7.54 13.97
CA THR A 197 17.42 8.11 14.75
C THR A 197 17.61 7.74 16.21
N ALA A 198 18.01 8.74 17.00
CA ALA A 198 18.26 8.58 18.43
C ALA A 198 17.13 9.20 19.25
N VAL A 199 17.00 8.76 20.50
CA VAL A 199 16.20 9.47 21.49
C VAL A 199 16.95 10.70 22.00
N PRO A 200 16.26 11.80 22.33
CA PRO A 200 16.93 13.01 22.83
C PRO A 200 17.67 12.83 24.17
N ALA A 201 17.29 11.86 24.98
CA ALA A 201 17.85 11.65 26.31
C ALA A 201 19.34 11.27 26.25
N SER A 202 20.12 11.84 27.15
CA SER A 202 21.54 11.56 27.33
C SER A 202 21.78 10.23 28.03
N ARG A 203 23.03 9.75 27.99
CA ARG A 203 23.46 8.50 28.62
C ARG A 203 23.15 8.44 30.11
N SER A 204 23.36 9.55 30.83
CA SER A 204 23.11 9.62 32.28
C SER A 204 21.62 9.49 32.59
N GLU A 205 20.75 10.13 31.80
CA GLU A 205 19.30 10.02 31.94
C GLU A 205 18.80 8.62 31.58
N PHE A 206 19.40 7.98 30.57
CA PHE A 206 19.12 6.60 30.24
C PHE A 206 19.49 5.65 31.39
N HIS A 207 20.70 5.76 31.95
CA HIS A 207 21.11 4.96 33.10
C HIS A 207 20.19 5.17 34.31
N ARG A 208 19.75 6.41 34.57
CA ARG A 208 18.77 6.70 35.64
C ARG A 208 17.43 5.98 35.41
N ILE A 209 16.98 5.91 34.15
CA ILE A 209 15.78 5.17 33.78
C ILE A 209 15.97 3.66 33.96
N GLN A 210 17.15 3.11 33.65
CA GLN A 210 17.47 1.71 33.89
C GLN A 210 17.41 1.38 35.39
N GLN A 211 18.05 2.20 36.24
CA GLN A 211 17.99 2.04 37.70
C GLN A 211 16.55 2.10 38.23
N GLN A 212 15.73 3.01 37.68
CA GLN A 212 14.31 3.08 38.04
C GLN A 212 13.59 1.77 37.69
N LEU A 213 13.81 1.24 36.48
CA LEU A 213 13.19 -0.02 36.03
C LEU A 213 13.67 -1.23 36.83
N GLU A 214 14.93 -1.26 37.24
CA GLU A 214 15.49 -2.32 38.11
C GLU A 214 14.79 -2.40 39.47
N SER A 215 14.37 -1.25 40.01
CA SER A 215 13.63 -1.17 41.27
C SER A 215 12.13 -1.52 41.14
N GLU A 216 11.59 -1.53 39.93
CA GLU A 216 10.16 -1.75 39.68
C GLU A 216 9.80 -3.24 39.56
N LYS A 217 8.63 -3.61 40.09
CA LYS A 217 8.03 -4.93 39.88
C LYS A 217 7.12 -4.89 38.66
N LEU A 218 7.45 -5.68 37.65
CA LEU A 218 6.71 -5.75 36.40
C LEU A 218 5.56 -6.77 36.48
N PRO A 219 4.49 -6.56 35.69
CA PRO A 219 3.36 -7.47 35.67
C PRO A 219 3.78 -8.90 35.27
N PRO A 220 3.06 -9.92 35.78
CA PRO A 220 3.33 -11.31 35.45
C PRO A 220 3.11 -11.58 33.95
N LEU A 221 3.84 -12.57 33.41
CA LEU A 221 3.70 -13.00 32.01
C LEU A 221 2.32 -13.60 31.72
N PHE A 222 1.74 -14.27 32.72
CA PHE A 222 0.41 -14.88 32.66
C PHE A 222 -0.53 -14.23 33.68
N PRO A 223 -1.84 -14.13 33.39
CA PRO A 223 -2.83 -13.69 34.37
C PRO A 223 -2.72 -14.51 35.67
N ASN A 224 -2.63 -13.85 36.82
CA ASN A 224 -2.45 -14.41 38.17
C ASN A 224 -1.05 -14.96 38.54
N GLY A 225 0.01 -14.66 37.77
CA GLY A 225 1.38 -14.97 38.16
C GLY A 225 1.99 -13.99 39.18
N PRO A 226 3.15 -14.31 39.79
CA PRO A 226 3.89 -13.36 40.63
C PRO A 226 4.51 -12.23 39.81
N PRO A 227 4.63 -11.00 40.36
CA PRO A 227 5.34 -9.91 39.71
C PRO A 227 6.79 -10.31 39.40
N ARG A 228 7.28 -9.93 38.22
CA ARG A 228 8.64 -10.25 37.75
C ARG A 228 9.58 -9.07 38.02
N ALA A 229 10.81 -9.35 38.41
CA ALA A 229 11.84 -8.33 38.50
C ALA A 229 12.48 -8.09 37.12
N PHE A 230 12.91 -6.85 36.84
CA PHE A 230 13.43 -6.47 35.52
C PHE A 230 14.59 -7.35 35.04
N HIS A 231 15.53 -7.69 35.92
CA HIS A 231 16.69 -8.55 35.60
C HIS A 231 16.32 -9.98 35.20
N THR A 232 15.14 -10.47 35.58
CA THR A 232 14.66 -11.83 35.23
C THR A 232 14.06 -11.89 33.81
N LEU A 233 13.83 -10.74 33.19
CA LEU A 233 13.35 -10.66 31.82
C LEU A 233 14.47 -10.97 30.82
N ASN A 234 14.11 -11.43 29.63
CA ASN A 234 15.09 -11.55 28.56
C ASN A 234 15.51 -10.15 28.04
N ARG A 235 16.64 -10.07 27.34
CA ARG A 235 17.17 -8.79 26.83
C ARG A 235 16.18 -8.03 25.93
N GLU A 236 15.35 -8.74 25.17
CA GLU A 236 14.36 -8.12 24.27
C GLU A 236 13.21 -7.46 25.05
N GLU A 237 12.68 -8.14 26.06
CA GLU A 237 11.66 -7.61 26.98
C GLU A 237 12.22 -6.42 27.77
N GLN A 238 13.45 -6.53 28.28
CA GLN A 238 14.15 -5.43 28.97
C GLN A 238 14.23 -4.20 28.07
N ALA A 239 14.76 -4.35 26.85
CA ALA A 239 14.90 -3.26 25.89
C ALA A 239 13.55 -2.63 25.51
N LYS A 240 12.47 -3.43 25.42
CA LYS A 240 11.12 -2.93 25.15
C LYS A 240 10.59 -2.04 26.28
N HIS A 241 10.81 -2.44 27.53
CA HIS A 241 10.43 -1.65 28.69
C HIS A 241 11.25 -0.36 28.81
N GLU A 242 12.57 -0.44 28.61
CA GLU A 242 13.48 0.70 28.58
C GLU A 242 13.09 1.70 27.49
N LYS A 243 12.91 1.26 26.24
CA LYS A 243 12.48 2.11 25.13
C LYS A 243 11.15 2.81 25.41
N LYS A 244 10.17 2.09 25.97
CA LYS A 244 8.86 2.68 26.32
C LYS A 244 9.01 3.78 27.36
N ARG A 245 9.74 3.51 28.45
CA ARG A 245 9.95 4.49 29.53
C ARG A 245 10.75 5.69 29.05
N LEU A 246 11.76 5.46 28.22
CA LEU A 246 12.59 6.50 27.61
C LEU A 246 11.77 7.39 26.67
N ALA A 247 10.91 6.81 25.84
CA ALA A 247 10.00 7.57 24.97
C ALA A 247 9.03 8.46 25.78
N ASP A 248 8.47 7.92 26.87
CA ASP A 248 7.58 8.68 27.77
C ASP A 248 8.33 9.83 28.46
N TYR A 249 9.56 9.57 28.93
CA TYR A 249 10.43 10.60 29.50
C TYR A 249 10.74 11.69 28.46
N CYS A 250 11.18 11.32 27.26
CA CYS A 250 11.53 12.28 26.22
C CYS A 250 10.34 13.15 25.79
N LYS A 251 9.14 12.56 25.73
CA LYS A 251 7.91 13.30 25.45
C LYS A 251 7.61 14.36 26.51
N LYS A 252 7.90 14.08 27.79
CA LYS A 252 7.70 15.03 28.89
C LYS A 252 8.81 16.07 28.98
N ALA A 253 10.08 15.65 28.95
CA ALA A 253 11.24 16.52 29.16
C ALA A 253 11.60 17.34 27.92
N TYR A 254 11.58 16.75 26.72
CA TYR A 254 12.04 17.40 25.48
C TYR A 254 10.92 17.78 24.52
N LYS A 255 9.65 17.44 24.84
CA LYS A 255 8.47 17.61 23.97
C LYS A 255 8.60 16.93 22.60
N LYS A 256 9.57 16.03 22.43
CA LYS A 256 9.85 15.25 21.22
C LYS A 256 10.34 13.86 21.62
N THR A 257 9.97 12.86 20.83
CA THR A 257 10.30 11.45 21.13
C THR A 257 11.58 11.00 20.43
N HIS A 258 11.88 11.57 19.27
CA HIS A 258 13.02 11.19 18.44
C HIS A 258 13.72 12.41 17.86
N VAL A 259 15.03 12.29 17.63
CA VAL A 259 15.85 13.21 16.84
C VAL A 259 16.49 12.39 15.73
N THR A 260 16.29 12.83 14.49
CA THR A 260 16.91 12.20 13.32
C THR A 260 18.03 13.09 12.82
N ARG A 261 19.20 12.51 12.59
CA ARG A 261 20.35 13.20 11.99
C ARG A 261 20.75 12.53 10.69
N LEU A 262 21.41 13.28 9.82
CA LEU A 262 21.98 12.80 8.57
C LEU A 262 23.49 13.00 8.65
N GLU A 263 24.24 11.92 8.47
CA GLU A 263 25.70 11.91 8.58
C GLU A 263 26.27 11.24 7.33
N GLN A 264 27.19 11.90 6.66
CA GLN A 264 27.93 11.25 5.57
C GLN A 264 29.03 10.38 6.16
N ARG A 265 29.03 9.10 5.79
CA ARG A 265 30.06 8.14 6.17
C ARG A 265 30.77 7.60 4.95
N VAL A 266 32.03 7.26 5.14
CA VAL A 266 32.89 6.68 4.12
C VAL A 266 33.31 5.29 4.60
N THR A 267 33.36 4.34 3.68
CA THR A 267 33.89 3.00 3.91
C THR A 267 34.78 2.59 2.74
N THR A 268 35.60 1.59 2.95
CA THR A 268 36.51 1.05 1.93
C THR A 268 35.95 -0.26 1.39
N ILE A 269 35.87 -0.38 0.07
CA ILE A 269 35.50 -1.63 -0.60
C ILE A 269 36.74 -2.26 -1.23
N CYS A 270 37.23 -3.35 -0.64
CA CYS A 270 38.33 -4.11 -1.21
C CYS A 270 37.92 -4.71 -2.56
N GLN A 271 38.64 -4.36 -3.62
CA GLN A 271 38.40 -4.88 -4.97
C GLN A 271 39.01 -6.27 -5.20
N ARG A 272 39.80 -6.78 -4.24
CA ARG A 272 40.49 -8.09 -4.30
C ARG A 272 39.84 -9.15 -3.42
N GLU A 273 38.72 -8.83 -2.77
CA GLU A 273 37.95 -9.80 -2.00
C GLU A 273 37.37 -10.87 -2.92
N ASN A 274 37.06 -12.05 -2.37
CA ASN A 274 36.38 -13.08 -3.13
C ASN A 274 35.03 -12.57 -3.68
N SER A 275 34.87 -12.65 -4.99
CA SER A 275 33.76 -12.04 -5.73
C SER A 275 32.48 -12.87 -5.76
N PHE A 276 32.38 -14.01 -5.05
CA PHE A 276 31.24 -14.94 -5.15
C PHE A 276 29.87 -14.24 -5.04
N TYR A 277 29.72 -13.23 -4.17
CA TYR A 277 28.47 -12.49 -4.01
C TYR A 277 28.15 -11.69 -5.28
N VAL A 278 29.10 -10.89 -5.77
CA VAL A 278 28.94 -10.04 -6.96
C VAL A 278 28.76 -10.90 -8.21
N ASP A 279 29.51 -11.99 -8.32
CA ASP A 279 29.42 -12.93 -9.43
C ASP A 279 28.06 -13.64 -9.46
N THR A 280 27.50 -13.96 -8.29
CA THR A 280 26.14 -14.49 -8.17
C THR A 280 25.12 -13.50 -8.72
N VAL A 281 25.20 -12.23 -8.30
CA VAL A 281 24.28 -11.18 -8.76
C VAL A 281 24.43 -10.96 -10.27
N ARG A 282 25.67 -10.91 -10.78
CA ARG A 282 25.99 -10.76 -12.20
C ARG A 282 25.41 -11.91 -13.02
N ALA A 283 25.65 -13.16 -12.61
CA ALA A 283 25.11 -14.33 -13.29
C ALA A 283 23.56 -14.33 -13.33
N PHE A 284 22.89 -13.90 -12.25
CA PHE A 284 21.44 -13.75 -12.22
C PHE A 284 20.93 -12.65 -13.15
N ARG A 285 21.63 -11.50 -13.21
CA ARG A 285 21.31 -10.40 -14.12
C ARG A 285 21.45 -10.86 -15.58
N ASP A 286 22.57 -11.48 -15.92
CA ASP A 286 22.88 -11.86 -17.30
C ASP A 286 21.89 -12.92 -17.80
N ARG A 287 21.57 -13.92 -16.95
CA ARG A 287 20.53 -14.91 -17.24
C ARG A 287 19.14 -14.28 -17.40
N ARG A 288 18.82 -13.23 -16.62
CA ARG A 288 17.58 -12.45 -16.84
C ARG A 288 17.58 -11.80 -18.21
N TYR A 289 18.70 -11.23 -18.66
CA TYR A 289 18.80 -10.58 -19.97
C TYR A 289 18.63 -11.59 -21.11
N GLU A 290 19.17 -12.80 -20.99
CA GLU A 290 18.91 -13.90 -21.93
C GLU A 290 17.40 -14.19 -22.03
N PHE A 291 16.71 -14.34 -20.90
CA PHE A 291 15.26 -14.60 -20.90
C PHE A 291 14.44 -13.40 -21.39
N LYS A 292 14.85 -12.16 -21.09
CA LYS A 292 14.22 -10.94 -21.63
C LYS A 292 14.38 -10.88 -23.15
N GLY A 293 15.56 -11.22 -23.68
CA GLY A 293 15.82 -11.32 -25.11
C GLY A 293 14.98 -12.40 -25.79
N LEU A 294 14.94 -13.60 -25.21
CA LEU A 294 14.11 -14.70 -25.70
C LEU A 294 12.62 -14.35 -25.69
N HIS A 295 12.11 -13.72 -24.62
CA HIS A 295 10.73 -13.23 -24.58
C HIS A 295 10.44 -12.27 -25.74
N LYS A 296 11.34 -11.31 -26.03
CA LYS A 296 11.19 -10.38 -27.18
C LYS A 296 11.17 -11.13 -28.53
N VAL A 297 12.02 -12.15 -28.70
CA VAL A 297 12.04 -12.98 -29.91
C VAL A 297 10.74 -13.76 -30.07
N TRP A 298 10.26 -14.41 -29.01
CA TRP A 298 9.05 -15.22 -29.04
C TRP A 298 7.78 -14.37 -29.18
N LYS A 299 7.77 -13.15 -28.66
CA LYS A 299 6.70 -12.16 -28.90
C LYS A 299 6.60 -11.79 -30.38
N LYS A 300 7.74 -11.58 -31.06
CA LYS A 300 7.77 -11.35 -32.52
C LYS A 300 7.30 -12.56 -33.32
N LYS A 301 7.75 -13.77 -32.93
CA LYS A 301 7.30 -15.02 -33.57
C LYS A 301 5.80 -15.26 -33.38
N LEU A 302 5.25 -14.91 -32.21
CA LEU A 302 3.82 -15.00 -31.96
C LEU A 302 3.03 -14.07 -32.88
N SER A 303 3.46 -12.81 -33.03
CA SER A 303 2.84 -11.88 -33.98
C SER A 303 2.85 -12.45 -35.41
N ALA A 304 4.00 -12.90 -35.89
CA ALA A 304 4.11 -13.50 -37.22
C ALA A 304 3.26 -14.78 -37.38
N ALA A 305 3.14 -15.60 -36.33
CA ALA A 305 2.30 -16.78 -36.34
C ALA A 305 0.80 -16.42 -36.38
N GLN A 306 0.39 -15.35 -35.68
CA GLN A 306 -0.97 -14.83 -35.72
C GLN A 306 -1.33 -14.33 -37.13
N ASP A 307 -0.40 -13.65 -37.79
CA ASP A 307 -0.56 -13.19 -39.18
C ASP A 307 -0.67 -14.36 -40.17
N SER A 308 0.04 -15.47 -39.91
CA SER A 308 0.01 -16.68 -40.75
C SER A 308 -1.23 -17.57 -40.58
N GLY A 309 -1.99 -17.40 -39.48
CA GLY A 309 -3.23 -18.14 -39.21
C GLY A 309 -3.08 -19.58 -38.69
N ASP A 310 -1.87 -20.08 -38.43
CA ASP A 310 -1.66 -21.43 -37.89
C ASP A 310 -1.96 -21.51 -36.38
N ALA A 311 -3.11 -22.10 -36.03
CA ALA A 311 -3.57 -22.23 -34.64
C ALA A 311 -2.62 -23.07 -33.75
N ALA A 312 -1.91 -24.06 -34.30
CA ALA A 312 -0.99 -24.90 -33.53
C ALA A 312 0.30 -24.13 -33.20
N GLU A 313 0.87 -23.42 -34.18
CA GLU A 313 2.06 -22.61 -33.97
C GLU A 313 1.76 -21.38 -33.11
N VAL A 314 0.59 -20.75 -33.25
CA VAL A 314 0.15 -19.66 -32.36
C VAL A 314 0.11 -20.14 -30.90
N LYS A 315 -0.47 -21.32 -30.63
CA LYS A 315 -0.52 -21.90 -29.29
C LYS A 315 0.88 -22.16 -28.73
N ARG A 316 1.78 -22.70 -29.55
CA ARG A 316 3.18 -22.96 -29.16
C ARG A 316 3.94 -21.68 -28.86
N CYS A 317 3.90 -20.70 -29.77
CA CYS A 317 4.56 -19.40 -29.58
C CYS A 317 4.04 -18.68 -28.33
N LYS A 318 2.74 -18.74 -28.07
CA LYS A 318 2.12 -18.17 -26.86
C LYS A 318 2.62 -18.84 -25.58
N ASN A 319 2.74 -20.17 -25.57
CA ASN A 319 3.27 -20.88 -24.40
C ASN A 319 4.74 -20.52 -24.14
N MET A 320 5.56 -20.38 -25.19
CA MET A 320 6.97 -19.97 -25.04
C MET A 320 7.10 -18.51 -24.58
N GLU A 321 6.26 -17.62 -25.10
CA GLU A 321 6.21 -16.21 -24.69
C GLU A 321 5.90 -16.07 -23.19
N ILE A 322 4.88 -16.78 -22.70
CA ILE A 322 4.51 -16.86 -21.27
C ILE A 322 5.64 -17.46 -20.42
N LEU A 323 6.30 -18.52 -20.90
CA LEU A 323 7.40 -19.17 -20.19
C LEU A 323 8.58 -18.21 -19.97
N TYR A 324 9.04 -17.53 -21.03
CA TYR A 324 10.17 -16.60 -20.92
C TYR A 324 9.81 -15.31 -20.18
N GLU A 325 8.56 -14.86 -20.26
CA GLU A 325 8.05 -13.79 -19.40
C GLU A 325 8.15 -14.21 -17.92
N SER A 326 7.67 -15.41 -17.60
CA SER A 326 7.72 -15.93 -16.22
C SER A 326 9.16 -16.07 -15.72
N LEU A 327 10.05 -16.60 -16.55
CA LEU A 327 11.48 -16.77 -16.23
C LEU A 327 12.18 -15.44 -15.97
N GLN A 328 11.99 -14.43 -16.83
CA GLN A 328 12.63 -13.13 -16.61
C GLN A 328 12.06 -12.42 -15.37
N LEU A 329 10.74 -12.53 -15.12
CA LEU A 329 10.11 -11.95 -13.92
C LEU A 329 10.60 -12.63 -12.64
N ALA A 330 10.79 -13.96 -12.66
CA ALA A 330 11.36 -14.72 -11.55
C ALA A 330 12.75 -14.20 -11.19
N HIS A 331 13.62 -14.03 -12.21
CA HIS A 331 14.95 -13.47 -12.00
C HIS A 331 14.89 -12.02 -11.53
N LYS A 332 13.97 -11.20 -12.06
CA LYS A 332 13.77 -9.81 -11.60
C LYS A 332 13.42 -9.77 -10.10
N CYS A 333 12.53 -10.65 -9.64
CA CYS A 333 12.11 -10.71 -8.24
C CYS A 333 13.28 -11.03 -7.29
N ILE A 334 14.10 -12.04 -7.65
CA ILE A 334 15.28 -12.42 -6.88
C ILE A 334 16.38 -11.34 -6.99
N LEU A 335 16.60 -10.77 -8.17
CA LEU A 335 17.59 -9.71 -8.40
C LEU A 335 17.35 -8.50 -7.48
N ASN A 336 16.11 -8.01 -7.44
CA ASN A 336 15.70 -6.92 -6.55
C ASN A 336 15.81 -7.30 -5.07
N SER A 337 15.76 -8.60 -4.75
CA SER A 337 15.85 -9.10 -3.38
C SER A 337 17.28 -9.21 -2.87
N PHE A 338 18.32 -9.30 -3.71
CA PHE A 338 19.72 -9.30 -3.25
C PHE A 338 20.08 -8.00 -2.53
N TYR A 339 19.62 -6.86 -3.05
CA TYR A 339 19.79 -5.57 -2.39
C TYR A 339 19.01 -5.49 -1.07
N GLY A 340 17.75 -5.92 -1.05
CA GLY A 340 16.96 -5.94 0.18
C GLY A 340 17.48 -6.94 1.24
N TYR A 341 18.15 -8.00 0.80
CA TYR A 341 18.66 -9.07 1.65
C TYR A 341 19.77 -8.60 2.60
N VAL A 342 20.69 -7.73 2.14
CA VAL A 342 21.79 -7.25 2.99
C VAL A 342 21.33 -6.39 4.17
N MET A 343 20.07 -5.95 4.17
CA MET A 343 19.42 -5.23 5.27
C MET A 343 18.41 -6.07 6.04
N ARG A 344 18.21 -7.33 5.66
CA ARG A 344 17.25 -8.21 6.31
C ARG A 344 17.79 -8.62 7.68
N LYS A 345 16.94 -8.50 8.71
CA LYS A 345 17.23 -9.01 10.05
C LYS A 345 17.55 -10.50 10.02
N GLY A 346 18.67 -10.91 10.62
CA GLY A 346 19.10 -12.30 10.63
C GLY A 346 19.65 -12.82 9.30
N ALA A 347 20.00 -11.93 8.36
CA ALA A 347 20.80 -12.28 7.18
C ALA A 347 22.21 -12.70 7.61
N ARG A 348 22.82 -13.63 6.85
CA ARG A 348 24.22 -14.02 7.06
C ARG A 348 25.21 -12.97 6.51
N TRP A 349 24.91 -12.39 5.35
CA TRP A 349 25.69 -11.32 4.74
C TRP A 349 24.98 -9.98 4.93
N TYR A 350 24.82 -9.57 6.19
CA TYR A 350 24.22 -8.28 6.54
C TYR A 350 25.23 -7.15 6.38
N SER A 351 24.88 -6.08 5.67
CA SER A 351 25.67 -4.85 5.59
C SER A 351 24.77 -3.65 5.29
N MET A 352 24.70 -2.73 6.26
CA MET A 352 24.02 -1.46 6.09
C MET A 352 24.81 -0.52 5.19
N GLU A 353 26.13 -0.63 5.27
CA GLU A 353 27.11 0.08 4.48
C GLU A 353 26.88 -0.19 2.99
N MET A 354 26.83 -1.46 2.60
CA MET A 354 26.55 -1.84 1.22
C MET A 354 25.21 -1.29 0.75
N ALA A 355 24.14 -1.42 1.53
CA ALA A 355 22.83 -0.91 1.12
C ALA A 355 22.78 0.62 0.98
N GLY A 356 23.45 1.35 1.87
CA GLY A 356 23.55 2.80 1.82
C GLY A 356 24.38 3.31 0.65
N ILE A 357 25.51 2.65 0.37
CA ILE A 357 26.36 2.86 -0.81
C ILE A 357 25.53 2.87 -2.09
N VAL A 358 24.79 1.79 -2.29
CA VAL A 358 24.00 1.55 -3.50
C VAL A 358 22.92 2.63 -3.67
N CYS A 359 22.21 2.99 -2.61
CA CYS A 359 21.19 4.04 -2.69
C CYS A 359 21.75 5.43 -2.94
N TYR A 360 22.92 5.74 -2.38
CA TYR A 360 23.50 7.07 -2.52
C TYR A 360 23.97 7.33 -3.94
N THR A 361 24.73 6.39 -4.50
CA THR A 361 25.14 6.56 -5.88
C THR A 361 23.96 6.40 -6.82
N GLY A 362 23.00 5.54 -6.44
CA GLY A 362 21.58 5.60 -6.77
C GLY A 362 21.07 7.00 -7.10
N ALA A 363 20.93 7.75 -6.02
CA ALA A 363 20.47 9.11 -6.05
C ALA A 363 21.35 10.01 -6.93
N ASN A 364 22.68 9.86 -6.89
CA ASN A 364 23.59 10.74 -7.64
C ASN A 364 23.46 10.57 -9.16
N ILE A 365 23.40 9.33 -9.68
CA ILE A 365 23.22 9.09 -11.13
C ILE A 365 21.89 9.67 -11.58
N ILE A 366 20.81 9.39 -10.86
CA ILE A 366 19.47 9.87 -11.22
C ILE A 366 19.39 11.41 -11.09
N THR A 367 20.09 12.01 -10.12
CA THR A 367 20.16 13.47 -9.97
C THR A 367 20.88 14.12 -11.15
N GLN A 368 22.03 13.58 -11.57
CA GLN A 368 22.76 14.06 -12.75
C GLN A 368 21.96 13.89 -14.05
N ALA A 369 21.28 12.75 -14.22
CA ALA A 369 20.39 12.51 -15.36
C ALA A 369 19.20 13.50 -15.35
N ARG A 370 18.61 13.77 -14.18
CA ARG A 370 17.54 14.77 -14.04
C ARG A 370 18.02 16.19 -14.35
N GLU A 371 19.24 16.54 -13.93
CA GLU A 371 19.84 17.84 -14.24
C GLU A 371 19.98 18.08 -15.74
N ILE A 372 20.49 17.11 -16.51
CA ILE A 372 20.58 17.27 -17.97
C ILE A 372 19.19 17.31 -18.61
N ILE A 373 18.26 16.46 -18.18
CA ILE A 373 16.88 16.44 -18.70
C ILE A 373 16.14 17.76 -18.42
N GLU A 374 16.38 18.42 -17.29
CA GLU A 374 15.82 19.75 -16.99
C GLU A 374 16.34 20.84 -17.93
N GLN A 375 17.56 20.70 -18.47
CA GLN A 375 18.12 21.67 -19.41
C GLN A 375 17.59 21.50 -20.85
N ILE A 376 17.20 20.28 -21.24
CA ILE A 376 16.81 19.96 -22.63
C ILE A 376 15.32 19.63 -22.79
N GLY A 377 14.59 19.49 -21.69
CA GLY A 377 13.19 19.09 -21.66
C GLY A 377 12.53 19.43 -20.33
N ARG A 378 11.57 18.62 -19.89
CA ARG A 378 10.90 18.81 -18.60
C ARG A 378 10.77 17.48 -17.86
N PRO A 379 11.50 17.28 -16.74
CA PRO A 379 11.30 16.13 -15.88
C PRO A 379 9.98 16.28 -15.10
N LEU A 380 9.16 15.24 -15.09
CA LEU A 380 7.83 15.23 -14.48
C LEU A 380 7.85 14.56 -13.11
N GLU A 381 8.41 13.36 -13.03
CA GLU A 381 8.53 12.56 -11.82
C GLU A 381 9.83 11.78 -11.83
N LEU A 382 10.45 11.67 -10.66
CA LEU A 382 11.70 10.97 -10.43
C LEU A 382 11.39 9.91 -9.38
N ASP A 383 11.54 8.66 -9.79
CA ASP A 383 11.51 7.47 -8.95
C ASP A 383 12.96 7.05 -8.62
N THR A 384 13.11 6.01 -7.80
CA THR A 384 14.40 5.60 -7.23
C THR A 384 15.50 5.32 -8.26
N ASP A 385 15.10 4.84 -9.43
CA ASP A 385 15.93 4.34 -10.51
C ASP A 385 15.49 4.88 -11.89
N GLY A 386 14.43 5.69 -11.96
CA GLY A 386 13.84 6.13 -13.22
C GLY A 386 13.36 7.57 -13.21
N ILE A 387 13.35 8.18 -14.40
CA ILE A 387 12.88 9.54 -14.64
C ILE A 387 11.77 9.50 -15.68
N TRP A 388 10.58 9.96 -15.30
CA TRP A 388 9.53 10.34 -16.23
C TRP A 388 9.76 11.75 -16.72
N CYS A 389 9.86 11.94 -18.04
CA CYS A 389 10.09 13.24 -18.62
C CYS A 389 9.29 13.45 -19.91
N VAL A 390 9.18 14.72 -20.29
CA VAL A 390 8.76 15.10 -21.63
C VAL A 390 9.90 15.81 -22.36
N LEU A 391 10.18 15.35 -23.57
CA LEU A 391 11.11 15.96 -24.51
C LEU A 391 10.32 16.61 -25.66
N PRO A 392 10.85 17.63 -26.34
CA PRO A 392 10.20 18.20 -27.52
C PRO A 392 10.09 17.15 -28.65
N ASN A 393 9.01 17.14 -29.44
CA ASN A 393 8.82 16.17 -30.53
C ASN A 393 9.91 16.20 -31.60
N THR A 394 10.55 17.35 -31.78
CA THR A 394 11.72 17.48 -32.67
C THR A 394 13.03 16.95 -32.08
N PHE A 395 13.05 16.45 -30.85
CA PHE A 395 14.24 15.91 -30.21
C PHE A 395 14.76 14.63 -30.90
N PRO A 396 16.08 14.42 -31.01
CA PRO A 396 16.62 13.19 -31.57
C PRO A 396 16.14 11.95 -30.78
N GLU A 397 15.35 11.09 -31.41
CA GLU A 397 14.82 9.86 -30.81
C GLU A 397 15.63 8.63 -31.25
N ASN A 398 15.13 7.90 -32.24
CA ASN A 398 15.63 6.60 -32.65
C ASN A 398 16.27 6.67 -34.03
N PHE A 399 17.51 6.19 -34.14
CA PHE A 399 18.28 6.19 -35.38
C PHE A 399 18.65 4.77 -35.79
N VAL A 400 18.55 4.46 -37.08
CA VAL A 400 18.88 3.13 -37.62
C VAL A 400 20.31 3.12 -38.14
N VAL A 401 21.17 2.42 -37.42
CA VAL A 401 22.55 2.12 -37.82
C VAL A 401 22.54 0.87 -38.71
N LYS A 402 23.07 1.00 -39.91
CA LYS A 402 23.25 -0.10 -40.88
C LYS A 402 24.63 -0.70 -40.70
N THR A 403 24.69 -2.02 -40.63
CA THR A 403 25.95 -2.74 -40.44
C THR A 403 26.15 -3.82 -41.50
N SER A 404 27.40 -4.16 -41.75
CA SER A 404 27.80 -5.33 -42.56
C SER A 404 27.72 -6.65 -41.77
N ASN A 405 27.29 -6.63 -40.51
CA ASN A 405 27.19 -7.81 -39.66
C ASN A 405 25.93 -8.63 -40.00
N GLU A 406 26.11 -9.88 -40.44
CA GLU A 406 25.01 -10.78 -40.81
C GLU A 406 23.97 -11.01 -39.70
N LYS A 407 24.38 -10.97 -38.42
CA LYS A 407 23.47 -11.18 -37.28
C LYS A 407 22.69 -9.92 -36.90
N LYS A 408 23.26 -8.73 -37.14
CA LYS A 408 22.68 -7.42 -36.77
C LYS A 408 22.77 -6.43 -37.94
N PRO A 409 22.15 -6.70 -39.11
CA PRO A 409 22.29 -5.86 -40.30
C PRO A 409 21.72 -4.44 -40.09
N LYS A 410 20.78 -4.29 -39.15
CA LYS A 410 20.21 -3.02 -38.72
C LYS A 410 20.06 -3.00 -37.21
N VAL A 411 20.48 -1.90 -36.59
CA VAL A 411 20.37 -1.67 -35.15
C VAL A 411 19.73 -0.32 -34.91
N THR A 412 18.74 -0.28 -34.02
CA THR A 412 18.06 0.96 -33.65
C THR A 412 18.64 1.46 -32.34
N ILE A 413 19.24 2.65 -32.36
CA ILE A 413 19.83 3.30 -31.19
C ILE A 413 18.90 4.44 -30.76
N SER A 414 18.53 4.44 -29.49
CA SER A 414 17.79 5.53 -28.86
C SER A 414 18.78 6.57 -28.34
N TYR A 415 18.82 7.74 -28.98
CA TYR A 415 19.73 8.82 -28.58
C TYR A 415 19.50 9.31 -27.13
N PRO A 416 18.26 9.39 -26.60
CA PRO A 416 18.04 9.71 -25.19
C PRO A 416 18.69 8.75 -24.21
N GLY A 417 18.65 7.44 -24.51
CA GLY A 417 19.33 6.43 -23.70
C GLY A 417 20.85 6.54 -23.84
N ALA A 418 21.35 6.59 -25.08
CA ALA A 418 22.77 6.67 -25.38
C ALA A 418 23.44 7.89 -24.73
N MET A 419 22.81 9.06 -24.74
CA MET A 419 23.38 10.27 -24.13
C MET A 419 23.53 10.13 -22.60
N LEU A 420 22.59 9.46 -21.94
CA LEU A 420 22.69 9.23 -20.50
C LEU A 420 23.70 8.12 -20.19
N ASN A 421 23.78 7.08 -21.00
CA ASN A 421 24.71 5.97 -20.84
C ASN A 421 26.17 6.43 -20.90
N ILE A 422 26.54 7.27 -21.87
CA ILE A 422 27.90 7.81 -21.94
C ILE A 422 28.22 8.71 -20.74
N MET A 423 27.25 9.48 -20.23
CA MET A 423 27.44 10.29 -19.03
C MET A 423 27.64 9.42 -17.78
N VAL A 424 26.88 8.34 -17.65
CA VAL A 424 27.07 7.35 -16.57
C VAL A 424 28.43 6.66 -16.68
N LYS A 425 28.84 6.30 -17.91
CA LYS A 425 30.16 5.72 -18.18
C LYS A 425 31.27 6.67 -17.74
N GLU A 426 31.21 7.95 -18.09
CA GLU A 426 32.23 8.92 -17.72
C GLU A 426 32.26 9.25 -16.22
N GLY A 427 31.09 9.37 -15.59
CA GLY A 427 30.98 9.81 -14.19
C GLY A 427 31.12 8.70 -13.15
N PHE A 428 30.84 7.44 -13.50
CA PHE A 428 30.63 6.36 -12.53
C PHE A 428 31.32 5.04 -12.89
N THR A 429 32.29 5.04 -13.81
CA THR A 429 33.12 3.85 -14.07
C THR A 429 34.04 3.55 -12.90
N ASN A 430 34.14 2.27 -12.52
CA ASN A 430 35.13 1.80 -11.56
C ASN A 430 36.41 1.39 -12.32
N ASP A 431 37.40 2.28 -12.33
CA ASP A 431 38.72 2.02 -12.95
C ASP A 431 39.64 1.16 -12.07
N GLN A 432 39.18 0.77 -10.88
CA GLN A 432 39.95 -0.01 -9.90
C GLN A 432 39.42 -1.44 -9.76
N TYR A 433 38.59 -1.94 -10.67
CA TYR A 433 38.04 -3.28 -10.56
C TYR A 433 39.16 -4.31 -10.75
N HIS A 434 39.48 -5.09 -9.70
CA HIS A 434 40.49 -6.14 -9.76
C HIS A 434 39.82 -7.48 -10.07
N GLU A 435 40.37 -8.20 -11.04
CA GLU A 435 39.93 -9.54 -11.42
C GLU A 435 41.07 -10.53 -11.20
N LEU A 436 40.78 -11.63 -10.51
CA LEU A 436 41.76 -12.69 -10.27
C LEU A 436 41.97 -13.47 -11.58
N VAL A 437 43.16 -13.35 -12.17
CA VAL A 437 43.51 -14.01 -13.45
C VAL A 437 44.16 -15.36 -13.21
N ASP A 438 45.05 -15.46 -12.22
CA ASP A 438 45.68 -16.72 -11.83
C ASP A 438 45.48 -16.99 -10.34
N PRO A 439 44.59 -17.94 -9.98
CA PRO A 439 44.36 -18.33 -8.59
C PRO A 439 45.58 -18.94 -7.90
N ALA A 440 46.51 -19.56 -8.63
CA ALA A 440 47.66 -20.23 -8.02
C ALA A 440 48.72 -19.22 -7.56
N SER A 441 48.99 -18.20 -8.37
CA SER A 441 49.92 -17.12 -8.03
C SER A 441 49.26 -15.92 -7.33
N LEU A 442 47.92 -15.92 -7.18
CA LEU A 442 47.12 -14.80 -6.71
C LEU A 442 47.37 -13.51 -7.51
N THR A 443 47.52 -13.65 -8.82
CA THR A 443 47.75 -12.52 -9.74
C THR A 443 46.42 -11.89 -10.12
N TYR A 444 46.33 -10.57 -9.93
CA TYR A 444 45.16 -9.76 -10.27
C TYR A 444 45.47 -8.86 -11.45
N ASN A 445 44.47 -8.66 -12.32
CA ASN A 445 44.50 -7.62 -13.34
C ASN A 445 43.46 -6.55 -13.02
N THR A 446 43.84 -5.29 -13.20
CA THR A 446 42.94 -4.14 -13.01
C THR A 446 42.30 -3.78 -14.33
N ARG A 447 40.97 -3.64 -14.34
CA ARG A 447 40.22 -3.19 -15.52
C ARG A 447 39.14 -2.17 -15.14
N ALA A 448 38.77 -1.36 -16.12
CA ALA A 448 37.61 -0.47 -15.99
C ALA A 448 36.32 -1.28 -16.12
N GLU A 449 35.45 -1.23 -15.11
CA GLU A 449 34.16 -1.91 -15.10
C GLU A 449 33.02 -0.89 -14.91
N ASN A 450 32.05 -0.92 -15.82
CA ASN A 450 30.78 -0.23 -15.65
C ASN A 450 29.71 -1.02 -16.41
N SER A 451 28.64 -1.37 -15.72
CA SER A 451 27.51 -2.10 -16.31
C SER A 451 26.16 -1.45 -15.98
N ILE A 452 26.20 -0.15 -15.71
CA ILE A 452 25.02 0.67 -15.42
C ILE A 452 24.57 1.31 -16.73
N PHE A 453 23.36 0.98 -17.17
CA PHE A 453 22.78 1.52 -18.40
C PHE A 453 21.35 1.96 -18.14
N PHE A 454 20.96 3.09 -18.72
CA PHE A 454 19.58 3.49 -18.88
C PHE A 454 18.92 2.67 -19.99
N GLU A 455 17.73 2.16 -19.70
CA GLU A 455 16.76 1.66 -20.64
C GLU A 455 15.74 2.78 -20.92
N VAL A 456 15.31 2.89 -22.17
CA VAL A 456 14.30 3.86 -22.60
C VAL A 456 12.99 3.13 -22.87
N ASP A 457 11.94 3.51 -22.16
CA ASP A 457 10.57 3.06 -22.39
C ASP A 457 9.71 4.23 -22.88
N GLY A 458 8.95 3.99 -23.96
CA GLY A 458 8.13 5.00 -24.65
C GLY A 458 8.43 5.06 -26.15
N PRO A 459 7.91 6.08 -26.87
CA PRO A 459 7.08 7.16 -26.35
C PRO A 459 5.67 6.71 -25.91
N TYR A 460 5.07 7.42 -24.96
CA TYR A 460 3.72 7.17 -24.46
C TYR A 460 2.71 8.22 -24.98
N LEU A 461 1.43 7.84 -25.04
CA LEU A 461 0.34 8.74 -25.46
C LEU A 461 0.07 9.82 -24.42
N ALA A 462 -0.05 9.43 -23.15
CA ALA A 462 -0.46 10.33 -22.09
C ALA A 462 0.14 9.95 -20.74
N MET A 463 0.42 10.96 -19.93
CA MET A 463 0.79 10.83 -18.52
C MET A 463 0.01 11.84 -17.67
N ILE A 464 -0.63 11.36 -16.61
CA ILE A 464 -1.44 12.16 -15.70
C ILE A 464 -0.82 12.08 -14.29
N LEU A 465 -0.44 13.25 -13.76
CA LEU A 465 0.17 13.39 -12.44
C LEU A 465 -0.72 14.24 -11.51
N PRO A 466 -1.11 13.74 -10.33
CA PRO A 466 -1.93 14.49 -9.39
C PRO A 466 -1.10 15.49 -8.58
N ALA A 467 -1.76 16.48 -8.01
CA ALA A 467 -1.16 17.50 -7.15
C ALA A 467 -1.60 17.35 -5.69
N SER A 468 -0.77 17.82 -4.76
CA SER A 468 -1.11 17.86 -3.33
C SER A 468 -2.14 18.96 -3.03
N LYS A 469 -2.94 18.74 -1.98
CA LYS A 469 -3.79 19.80 -1.41
C LYS A 469 -3.02 20.82 -0.59
N GLU A 470 -1.85 20.43 -0.07
CA GLU A 470 -1.00 21.26 0.77
C GLU A 470 0.05 21.98 -0.10
N GLU A 471 0.22 23.29 0.13
CA GLU A 471 1.21 24.11 -0.59
C GLU A 471 2.63 23.58 -0.37
N GLY A 472 3.44 23.54 -1.44
CA GLY A 472 4.83 23.09 -1.38
C GLY A 472 5.03 21.59 -1.18
N LYS A 473 3.99 20.83 -0.83
CA LYS A 473 4.04 19.37 -0.82
C LYS A 473 3.66 18.83 -2.19
N LYS A 474 4.31 17.75 -2.62
CA LYS A 474 4.01 17.08 -3.89
C LYS A 474 3.69 15.60 -3.65
N LEU A 475 2.86 15.03 -4.51
CA LEU A 475 2.42 13.64 -4.39
C LEU A 475 3.37 12.73 -5.18
N LYS A 476 4.34 12.14 -4.47
CA LYS A 476 5.30 11.18 -5.03
C LYS A 476 4.63 9.83 -5.33
N LYS A 477 5.14 9.08 -6.32
CA LYS A 477 4.69 7.71 -6.67
C LYS A 477 3.20 7.59 -7.00
N ARG A 478 2.64 8.61 -7.66
CA ARG A 478 1.25 8.63 -8.12
C ARG A 478 1.18 9.15 -9.54
N TYR A 479 0.88 8.29 -10.49
CA TYR A 479 0.75 8.64 -11.90
C TYR A 479 -0.04 7.57 -12.65
N ALA A 480 -0.66 7.98 -13.76
CA ALA A 480 -1.32 7.12 -14.73
C ALA A 480 -0.67 7.37 -16.10
N VAL A 481 -0.30 6.31 -16.81
CA VAL A 481 0.40 6.36 -18.10
C VAL A 481 -0.36 5.49 -19.09
N PHE A 482 -0.51 5.99 -20.32
CA PHE A 482 -1.24 5.34 -21.40
C PHE A 482 -0.34 5.09 -22.61
N ASN A 483 -0.48 3.91 -23.21
CA ASN A 483 0.16 3.54 -24.46
C ASN A 483 -0.48 4.28 -25.64
N GLU A 484 0.17 4.25 -26.81
CA GLU A 484 -0.33 4.84 -28.06
C GLU A 484 -1.70 4.30 -28.49
N ASP A 485 -2.02 3.04 -28.16
CA ASP A 485 -3.33 2.42 -28.44
C ASP A 485 -4.45 2.85 -27.47
N GLY A 486 -4.13 3.74 -26.52
CA GLY A 486 -5.05 4.20 -25.47
C GLY A 486 -5.21 3.22 -24.29
N SER A 487 -4.52 2.07 -24.31
CA SER A 487 -4.52 1.15 -23.18
C SER A 487 -3.72 1.69 -21.99
N LEU A 488 -4.14 1.34 -20.78
CA LEU A 488 -3.46 1.75 -19.56
C LEU A 488 -2.14 0.98 -19.42
N ALA A 489 -1.02 1.67 -19.64
CA ALA A 489 0.33 1.11 -19.54
C ALA A 489 0.72 0.90 -18.08
N GLU A 490 0.58 1.96 -17.28
CA GLU A 490 0.95 1.93 -15.87
C GLU A 490 0.04 2.80 -15.01
N LEU A 491 -0.23 2.32 -13.80
CA LEU A 491 -1.00 3.05 -12.79
C LEU A 491 -0.40 2.81 -11.43
N LYS A 492 0.14 3.86 -10.80
CA LYS A 492 0.80 3.76 -9.49
C LYS A 492 0.13 4.64 -8.44
N GLY A 493 0.12 4.12 -7.21
CA GLY A 493 -0.21 4.87 -5.99
C GLY A 493 -1.68 5.27 -5.77
N PHE A 494 -2.55 5.17 -6.79
CA PHE A 494 -3.98 5.48 -6.71
C PHE A 494 -4.82 4.45 -5.97
N GLU A 495 -5.94 4.91 -5.41
CA GLU A 495 -6.89 4.16 -4.59
C GLU A 495 -7.53 2.98 -5.35
N VAL A 496 -7.69 3.06 -6.67
CA VAL A 496 -8.24 1.96 -7.50
C VAL A 496 -7.43 0.65 -7.39
N LYS A 497 -6.10 0.72 -7.30
CA LYS A 497 -5.23 -0.46 -7.08
C LYS A 497 -5.13 -0.90 -5.62
N ARG A 498 -5.59 -0.08 -4.67
CA ARG A 498 -5.51 -0.39 -3.24
C ARG A 498 -6.66 -1.28 -2.81
N ARG A 499 -6.36 -2.24 -1.93
CA ARG A 499 -7.39 -3.05 -1.26
C ARG A 499 -8.06 -2.18 -0.19
N GLY A 500 -9.38 -2.06 -0.28
CA GLY A 500 -10.20 -1.57 0.83
C GLY A 500 -10.52 -0.07 0.91
N GLU A 501 -10.05 0.72 -0.05
CA GLU A 501 -10.44 2.13 -0.17
C GLU A 501 -11.93 2.26 -0.54
N LEU A 502 -12.47 3.48 -0.36
CA LEU A 502 -13.86 3.81 -0.67
C LEU A 502 -14.20 3.49 -2.14
N GLN A 503 -15.19 2.64 -2.37
CA GLN A 503 -15.51 2.13 -3.70
C GLN A 503 -15.90 3.24 -4.69
N LEU A 504 -16.66 4.25 -4.24
CA LEU A 504 -16.94 5.48 -4.99
C LEU A 504 -15.69 6.11 -5.61
N ILE A 505 -14.60 6.24 -4.85
CA ILE A 505 -13.35 6.84 -5.35
C ILE A 505 -12.69 5.93 -6.37
N LYS A 506 -12.77 4.61 -6.19
CA LYS A 506 -12.20 3.64 -7.14
C LYS A 506 -12.93 3.70 -8.48
N ILE A 507 -14.26 3.71 -8.47
CA ILE A 507 -15.07 3.81 -9.69
C ILE A 507 -14.86 5.18 -10.36
N PHE A 508 -14.87 6.25 -9.58
CA PHE A 508 -14.54 7.60 -10.07
C PHE A 508 -13.18 7.60 -10.78
N GLN A 509 -12.14 7.07 -10.14
CA GLN A 509 -10.79 6.98 -10.72
C GLN A 509 -10.75 6.17 -12.01
N SER A 510 -11.39 5.01 -12.06
CA SER A 510 -11.48 4.22 -13.29
C SER A 510 -12.11 5.04 -14.43
N SER A 511 -13.23 5.71 -14.17
CA SER A 511 -13.92 6.52 -15.19
C SER A 511 -13.17 7.80 -15.59
N VAL A 512 -12.47 8.44 -14.65
CA VAL A 512 -11.81 9.73 -14.89
C VAL A 512 -10.54 9.57 -15.72
N PHE A 513 -9.79 8.47 -15.52
CA PHE A 513 -8.54 8.23 -16.24
C PHE A 513 -8.78 8.02 -17.73
N GLU A 514 -9.83 7.29 -18.11
CA GLU A 514 -10.25 7.17 -19.51
C GLU A 514 -10.72 8.50 -20.11
N ALA A 515 -11.36 9.36 -19.31
CA ALA A 515 -11.83 10.66 -19.78
C ALA A 515 -10.69 11.64 -20.11
N PHE A 516 -9.49 11.47 -19.54
CA PHE A 516 -8.32 12.28 -19.89
C PHE A 516 -7.82 12.07 -21.33
N LEU A 517 -8.20 10.96 -21.97
CA LEU A 517 -7.88 10.67 -23.37
C LEU A 517 -8.83 11.37 -24.36
N LYS A 518 -9.92 12.00 -23.88
CA LYS A 518 -10.91 12.69 -24.73
C LYS A 518 -10.55 14.17 -24.88
N GLY A 519 -10.87 14.77 -26.03
CA GLY A 519 -10.58 16.17 -26.34
C GLY A 519 -9.26 16.34 -27.10
N THR A 520 -9.15 17.47 -27.80
CA THR A 520 -8.01 17.83 -28.67
C THR A 520 -7.15 18.96 -28.10
N THR A 521 -7.71 19.75 -27.18
CA THR A 521 -7.01 20.81 -26.44
C THR A 521 -7.01 20.52 -24.94
N LEU A 522 -6.09 21.12 -24.19
CA LEU A 522 -5.98 20.90 -22.74
C LEU A 522 -7.28 21.29 -22.01
N GLU A 523 -7.93 22.37 -22.45
CA GLU A 523 -9.22 22.84 -21.97
C GLU A 523 -10.35 21.84 -22.24
N GLU A 524 -10.40 21.26 -23.44
CA GLU A 524 -11.38 20.22 -23.79
C GLU A 524 -11.18 18.94 -22.98
N VAL A 525 -9.94 18.56 -22.71
CA VAL A 525 -9.60 17.42 -21.85
C VAL A 525 -10.15 17.65 -20.44
N TYR A 526 -9.82 18.79 -19.83
CA TYR A 526 -10.31 19.12 -18.49
C TYR A 526 -11.83 19.28 -18.45
N THR A 527 -12.45 19.76 -19.53
CA THR A 527 -13.92 19.83 -19.66
C THR A 527 -14.55 18.43 -19.71
N SER A 528 -13.95 17.50 -20.46
CA SER A 528 -14.41 16.11 -20.55
C SER A 528 -14.32 15.40 -19.20
N VAL A 529 -13.23 15.64 -18.48
CA VAL A 529 -13.00 15.12 -17.13
C VAL A 529 -13.93 15.76 -16.10
N ALA A 530 -14.23 17.06 -16.24
CA ALA A 530 -15.18 17.76 -15.38
C ALA A 530 -16.60 17.20 -15.49
N LYS A 531 -17.06 16.82 -16.70
CA LYS A 531 -18.37 16.15 -16.87
C LYS A 531 -18.48 14.88 -16.02
N VAL A 532 -17.41 14.08 -15.95
CA VAL A 532 -17.37 12.89 -15.10
C VAL A 532 -17.41 13.27 -13.62
N ALA A 533 -16.64 14.29 -13.21
CA ALA A 533 -16.66 14.77 -11.83
C ALA A 533 -18.04 15.31 -11.40
N ASP A 534 -18.68 16.11 -12.25
CA ASP A 534 -20.00 16.67 -11.99
C ASP A 534 -21.09 15.59 -11.92
N TYR A 535 -21.03 14.57 -12.78
CA TYR A 535 -21.92 13.41 -12.68
C TYR A 535 -21.84 12.75 -11.29
N TRP A 536 -20.63 12.46 -10.81
CA TRP A 536 -20.46 11.84 -9.49
C TRP A 536 -20.83 12.79 -8.34
N LEU A 537 -20.63 14.10 -8.50
CA LEU A 537 -21.12 15.08 -7.54
C LEU A 537 -22.65 15.12 -7.52
N ASP A 538 -23.33 15.05 -8.67
CA ASP A 538 -24.80 15.04 -8.76
C ASP A 538 -25.41 13.82 -8.07
N VAL A 539 -24.78 12.65 -8.21
CA VAL A 539 -25.17 11.45 -7.45
C VAL A 539 -25.11 11.70 -5.93
N LEU A 540 -24.07 12.37 -5.43
CA LEU A 540 -23.94 12.66 -4.00
C LEU A 540 -24.85 13.80 -3.52
N TYR A 541 -25.00 14.88 -4.28
CA TYR A 541 -25.84 16.02 -3.92
C TYR A 541 -27.33 15.68 -3.97
N SER A 542 -27.74 14.81 -4.91
CA SER A 542 -29.09 14.21 -4.95
C SER A 542 -29.31 13.13 -3.88
N LYS A 543 -28.29 12.85 -3.04
CA LYS A 543 -28.31 11.78 -2.02
C LYS A 543 -28.66 10.41 -2.60
N ALA A 544 -28.26 10.17 -3.86
CA ALA A 544 -28.55 8.95 -4.61
C ALA A 544 -30.04 8.55 -4.55
N ALA A 545 -30.94 9.54 -4.69
CA ALA A 545 -32.38 9.31 -4.58
C ALA A 545 -32.93 8.25 -5.56
N ASN A 546 -32.35 8.19 -6.77
CA ASN A 546 -32.78 7.28 -7.83
C ASN A 546 -32.00 5.94 -7.86
N MET A 547 -31.13 5.69 -6.88
CA MET A 547 -30.29 4.49 -6.83
C MET A 547 -30.83 3.48 -5.82
N PRO A 548 -30.96 2.18 -6.13
CA PRO A 548 -31.35 1.16 -5.16
C PRO A 548 -30.38 1.05 -3.98
N ASP A 549 -30.88 0.68 -2.80
CA ASP A 549 -30.06 0.59 -1.58
C ASP A 549 -28.89 -0.39 -1.71
N ALA A 550 -29.06 -1.49 -2.44
CA ALA A 550 -28.01 -2.47 -2.69
C ALA A 550 -26.81 -1.85 -3.44
N GLU A 551 -27.08 -1.09 -4.51
CA GLU A 551 -26.07 -0.40 -5.30
C GLU A 551 -25.42 0.73 -4.48
N LEU A 552 -26.24 1.48 -3.72
CA LEU A 552 -25.73 2.51 -2.81
C LEU A 552 -24.73 1.92 -1.81
N PHE A 553 -25.05 0.78 -1.18
CA PHE A 553 -24.14 0.14 -0.23
C PHE A 553 -22.82 -0.27 -0.87
N GLU A 554 -22.82 -0.76 -2.10
CA GLU A 554 -21.57 -1.06 -2.80
C GLU A 554 -20.76 0.20 -3.05
N LEU A 555 -21.42 1.30 -3.45
CA LEU A 555 -20.78 2.57 -3.78
C LEU A 555 -20.14 3.27 -2.57
N ILE A 556 -20.88 3.40 -1.46
CA ILE A 556 -20.47 4.20 -0.29
C ILE A 556 -19.78 3.40 0.82
N SER A 557 -19.70 2.07 0.68
CA SER A 557 -18.99 1.24 1.65
C SER A 557 -17.48 1.37 1.50
N GLU A 558 -16.81 1.38 2.65
CA GLU A 558 -15.37 1.22 2.75
C GLU A 558 -15.09 -0.13 3.40
N ASN A 559 -14.07 -0.85 2.91
CA ASN A 559 -13.74 -2.18 3.43
C ASN A 559 -12.31 -2.24 3.93
N ARG A 560 -12.07 -2.25 5.24
CA ARG A 560 -10.71 -2.33 5.77
C ARG A 560 -10.47 -3.67 6.47
N SER A 561 -9.44 -4.38 6.06
CA SER A 561 -8.98 -5.60 6.73
C SER A 561 -8.11 -5.25 7.94
N MET A 562 -8.40 -5.84 9.09
CA MET A 562 -7.55 -5.75 10.29
C MET A 562 -6.44 -6.80 10.23
N SER A 563 -5.18 -6.36 10.36
CA SER A 563 -4.02 -7.25 10.30
C SER A 563 -3.78 -8.04 11.59
N ARG A 564 -4.29 -7.55 12.72
CA ARG A 564 -4.14 -8.18 14.05
C ARG A 564 -5.52 -8.40 14.69
N LYS A 565 -5.56 -9.07 15.83
CA LYS A 565 -6.80 -9.28 16.59
C LYS A 565 -7.25 -7.97 17.22
N LEU A 566 -8.54 -7.85 17.52
CA LEU A 566 -9.10 -6.63 18.13
C LEU A 566 -8.44 -6.27 19.47
N GLU A 567 -8.10 -7.28 20.27
CA GLU A 567 -7.45 -7.13 21.58
C GLU A 567 -6.05 -6.51 21.47
N ASP A 568 -5.31 -6.84 20.41
CA ASP A 568 -3.93 -6.37 20.19
C ASP A 568 -3.84 -4.87 19.91
N TYR A 569 -4.94 -4.23 19.49
CA TYR A 569 -4.99 -2.80 19.21
C TYR A 569 -5.23 -1.94 20.47
N GLY A 570 -5.67 -2.54 21.58
CA GLY A 570 -5.90 -1.84 22.85
C GLY A 570 -6.78 -0.59 22.72
N GLU A 571 -6.22 0.56 23.11
CA GLU A 571 -6.92 1.87 23.14
C GLU A 571 -6.85 2.66 21.83
N GLN A 572 -6.22 2.11 20.78
CA GLN A 572 -6.14 2.81 19.50
C GLN A 572 -7.54 3.08 18.93
N LYS A 573 -7.73 4.28 18.36
CA LYS A 573 -8.99 4.68 17.72
C LYS A 573 -8.84 4.66 16.20
N SER A 574 -9.65 3.86 15.53
CA SER A 574 -9.77 3.85 14.06
C SER A 574 -11.18 3.43 13.64
N THR A 575 -11.56 3.73 12.40
CA THR A 575 -12.86 3.29 11.84
C THR A 575 -12.98 1.76 11.85
N SER A 576 -11.91 1.04 11.51
CA SER A 576 -11.87 -0.43 11.55
C SER A 576 -12.07 -0.99 12.97
N ILE A 577 -11.43 -0.39 13.98
CA ILE A 577 -11.56 -0.81 15.38
C ILE A 577 -12.98 -0.57 15.90
N SER A 578 -13.55 0.61 15.62
CA SER A 578 -14.93 0.91 16.02
C SER A 578 -15.93 -0.02 15.33
N THR A 579 -15.72 -0.33 14.05
CA THR A 579 -16.54 -1.28 13.30
C THR A 579 -16.44 -2.68 13.89
N ALA A 580 -15.24 -3.16 14.21
CA ALA A 580 -15.02 -4.45 14.84
C ALA A 580 -15.67 -4.55 16.23
N LYS A 581 -15.55 -3.50 17.05
CA LYS A 581 -16.23 -3.42 18.36
C LYS A 581 -17.75 -3.50 18.20
N ARG A 582 -18.32 -2.79 17.23
CA ARG A 582 -19.76 -2.84 16.91
C ARG A 582 -20.20 -4.20 16.36
N LEU A 583 -19.38 -4.85 15.54
CA LEU A 583 -19.64 -6.21 15.06
C LEU A 583 -19.60 -7.23 16.19
N ALA A 584 -18.66 -7.11 17.14
CA ALA A 584 -18.61 -7.96 18.33
C ALA A 584 -19.86 -7.77 19.21
N GLU A 585 -20.29 -6.52 19.38
CA GLU A 585 -21.51 -6.19 20.13
C GLU A 585 -22.78 -6.75 19.47
N PHE A 586 -22.88 -6.64 18.14
CA PHE A 586 -24.05 -7.03 17.35
C PHE A 586 -24.13 -8.54 17.08
N LEU A 587 -23.02 -9.16 16.63
CA LEU A 587 -22.96 -10.57 16.22
C LEU A 587 -22.33 -11.50 17.27
N GLY A 588 -21.73 -10.93 18.33
CA GLY A 588 -21.05 -11.64 19.41
C GLY A 588 -19.52 -11.69 19.26
N ASP A 589 -18.83 -11.85 20.39
CA ASP A 589 -17.35 -11.83 20.49
C ASP A 589 -16.64 -12.88 19.63
N GLN A 590 -17.34 -13.92 19.16
CA GLN A 590 -16.75 -14.95 18.31
C GLN A 590 -16.30 -14.42 16.95
N MET A 591 -16.89 -13.33 16.45
CA MET A 591 -16.54 -12.72 15.17
C MET A 591 -15.19 -11.99 15.17
N VAL A 592 -14.66 -11.61 16.33
CA VAL A 592 -13.45 -10.77 16.46
C VAL A 592 -12.24 -11.51 17.04
N LYS A 593 -12.35 -12.84 17.20
CA LYS A 593 -11.29 -13.68 17.80
C LYS A 593 -10.08 -13.86 16.89
N ASP A 594 -10.30 -13.91 15.59
CA ASP A 594 -9.27 -14.19 14.60
C ASP A 594 -8.76 -12.90 13.94
N ALA A 595 -7.49 -12.93 13.52
CA ALA A 595 -6.92 -11.85 12.72
C ALA A 595 -7.48 -11.90 11.29
N GLY A 596 -7.45 -10.77 10.57
CA GLY A 596 -7.93 -10.70 9.20
C GLY A 596 -9.41 -10.30 9.05
N LEU A 597 -10.07 -9.84 10.13
CA LEU A 597 -11.45 -9.38 10.06
C LEU A 597 -11.63 -8.28 9.00
N SER A 598 -12.56 -8.52 8.07
CA SER A 598 -12.95 -7.55 7.05
C SER A 598 -14.02 -6.60 7.60
N CYS A 599 -13.62 -5.39 7.97
CA CYS A 599 -14.52 -4.37 8.47
C CYS A 599 -15.12 -3.57 7.31
N ARG A 600 -16.31 -3.99 6.83
CA ARG A 600 -17.15 -3.20 5.92
C ARG A 600 -18.04 -2.24 6.70
N TYR A 601 -17.90 -0.94 6.45
CA TYR A 601 -18.64 0.09 7.17
C TYR A 601 -19.06 1.26 6.29
N VAL A 602 -20.00 2.05 6.81
CA VAL A 602 -20.44 3.35 6.29
C VAL A 602 -20.30 4.40 7.39
N ILE A 603 -20.21 5.68 7.02
CA ILE A 603 -20.06 6.78 7.98
C ILE A 603 -21.42 7.46 8.19
N SER A 604 -21.90 7.47 9.44
CA SER A 604 -23.15 8.14 9.81
C SER A 604 -22.96 9.61 10.15
N ARG A 605 -23.95 10.45 9.88
CA ARG A 605 -23.92 11.88 10.26
C ARG A 605 -23.95 12.08 11.77
N LYS A 606 -24.74 11.27 12.47
CA LYS A 606 -24.93 11.35 13.93
C LYS A 606 -24.01 10.34 14.65
N PRO A 607 -23.54 10.64 15.88
CA PRO A 607 -23.74 11.90 16.62
C PRO A 607 -22.97 13.08 16.02
N GLU A 608 -23.60 14.25 15.89
CA GLU A 608 -22.95 15.46 15.38
C GLU A 608 -21.81 15.92 16.30
N GLY A 609 -20.73 16.45 15.72
CA GLY A 609 -19.52 16.84 16.45
C GLY A 609 -18.62 15.69 16.88
N SER A 610 -19.04 14.43 16.74
CA SER A 610 -18.18 13.28 17.07
C SER A 610 -17.16 12.97 15.95
N PRO A 611 -15.94 12.50 16.30
CA PRO A 611 -14.93 12.13 15.32
C PRO A 611 -15.43 11.05 14.36
N VAL A 612 -14.95 11.06 13.11
CA VAL A 612 -15.30 10.06 12.07
C VAL A 612 -15.09 8.62 12.56
N THR A 613 -14.06 8.39 13.39
CA THR A 613 -13.75 7.08 13.96
C THR A 613 -14.87 6.52 14.83
N GLU A 614 -15.67 7.37 15.48
CA GLU A 614 -16.79 6.95 16.34
C GLU A 614 -18.12 6.83 15.55
N ARG A 615 -18.16 7.30 14.30
CA ARG A 615 -19.35 7.29 13.43
C ARG A 615 -19.39 6.15 12.42
N ALA A 616 -18.43 5.22 12.46
CA ALA A 616 -18.36 4.09 11.54
C ALA A 616 -19.38 2.99 11.89
N ILE A 617 -20.41 2.78 11.06
CA ILE A 617 -21.47 1.78 11.25
C ILE A 617 -21.20 0.56 10.38
N PRO A 618 -21.17 -0.68 10.93
CA PRO A 618 -21.01 -1.89 10.15
C PRO A 618 -22.16 -2.10 9.17
N LEU A 619 -21.85 -2.47 7.92
CA LEU A 619 -22.85 -2.68 6.88
C LEU A 619 -23.85 -3.81 7.23
N ALA A 620 -23.39 -4.80 8.00
CA ALA A 620 -24.17 -5.97 8.41
C ALA A 620 -25.45 -5.61 9.18
N ILE A 621 -25.52 -4.44 9.82
CA ILE A 621 -26.74 -4.03 10.55
C ILE A 621 -27.92 -3.74 9.63
N PHE A 622 -27.65 -3.36 8.37
CA PHE A 622 -28.70 -3.04 7.40
C PHE A 622 -29.35 -4.30 6.81
N GLN A 623 -28.71 -5.45 6.96
CA GLN A 623 -29.24 -6.77 6.60
C GLN A 623 -29.90 -7.49 7.80
N ALA A 624 -29.86 -6.89 8.99
CA ALA A 624 -30.45 -7.46 10.20
C ALA A 624 -31.97 -7.23 10.26
N GLU A 625 -32.65 -8.03 11.07
CA GLU A 625 -34.08 -7.87 11.36
C GLU A 625 -34.39 -6.44 11.86
N SER A 626 -35.56 -5.89 11.48
CA SER A 626 -35.95 -4.50 11.77
C SER A 626 -35.88 -4.14 13.25
N SER A 627 -36.26 -5.07 14.14
CA SER A 627 -36.20 -4.89 15.60
C SER A 627 -34.76 -4.70 16.10
N VAL A 628 -33.85 -5.57 15.67
CA VAL A 628 -32.41 -5.55 15.99
C VAL A 628 -31.72 -4.34 15.37
N LYS A 629 -32.02 -4.04 14.10
CA LYS A 629 -31.54 -2.86 13.38
C LYS A 629 -31.92 -1.57 14.13
N LYS A 630 -33.18 -1.42 14.54
CA LYS A 630 -33.66 -0.26 15.33
C LYS A 630 -32.88 -0.11 16.64
N HIS A 631 -32.73 -1.19 17.41
CA HIS A 631 -32.05 -1.15 18.70
C HIS A 631 -30.61 -0.65 18.59
N PHE A 632 -29.80 -1.29 17.73
CA PHE A 632 -28.39 -0.94 17.61
C PHE A 632 -28.16 0.40 16.90
N LEU A 633 -28.97 0.76 15.89
CA LEU A 633 -28.86 2.07 15.27
C LEU A 633 -29.19 3.20 16.25
N ARG A 634 -30.23 3.07 17.08
CA ARG A 634 -30.55 4.04 18.13
C ARG A 634 -29.39 4.20 19.13
N LYS A 635 -28.77 3.09 19.52
CA LYS A 635 -27.61 3.07 20.43
C LYS A 635 -26.38 3.75 19.80
N TRP A 636 -26.01 3.38 18.59
CA TRP A 636 -24.79 3.88 17.93
C TRP A 636 -24.92 5.32 17.43
N LEU A 637 -26.10 5.73 16.98
CA LEU A 637 -26.39 7.11 16.57
C LEU A 637 -26.67 8.03 17.77
N LYS A 638 -26.80 7.47 18.98
CA LYS A 638 -27.23 8.16 20.22
C LYS A 638 -28.57 8.90 20.04
N MET A 639 -29.51 8.26 19.34
CA MET A 639 -30.83 8.80 19.04
C MET A 639 -31.92 7.81 19.46
N PRO A 640 -32.43 7.87 20.70
CA PRO A 640 -33.49 6.97 21.17
C PRO A 640 -34.81 7.08 20.39
N SER A 641 -35.11 8.28 19.86
CA SER A 641 -36.33 8.60 19.10
C SER A 641 -36.18 8.42 17.57
N LEU A 642 -35.22 7.63 17.10
CA LEU A 642 -35.09 7.37 15.66
C LEU A 642 -36.28 6.53 15.16
N HIS A 643 -37.09 7.13 14.28
CA HIS A 643 -38.24 6.51 13.61
C HIS A 643 -37.96 6.17 12.15
N ASP A 644 -37.23 7.05 11.45
CA ASP A 644 -36.77 6.83 10.09
C ASP A 644 -35.49 5.97 10.08
N LEU A 645 -35.50 4.89 9.30
CA LEU A 645 -34.39 3.95 9.13
C LEU A 645 -33.85 3.94 7.70
N ASP A 646 -34.27 4.90 6.88
CA ASP A 646 -33.68 5.12 5.56
C ASP A 646 -32.18 5.38 5.71
N ILE A 647 -31.39 4.67 4.92
CA ILE A 647 -29.95 4.82 4.92
C ILE A 647 -29.57 6.25 4.54
N ARG A 648 -30.31 6.90 3.63
CA ARG A 648 -29.98 8.24 3.12
C ARG A 648 -30.12 9.32 4.20
N SER A 649 -30.92 9.12 5.24
CA SER A 649 -31.01 10.03 6.37
C SER A 649 -29.92 9.78 7.44
N ILE A 650 -29.40 8.56 7.51
CA ILE A 650 -28.34 8.15 8.44
C ILE A 650 -26.95 8.60 7.95
N LEU A 651 -26.70 8.54 6.64
CA LEU A 651 -25.38 8.80 6.05
C LEU A 651 -24.90 10.24 6.21
N ASP A 652 -23.59 10.39 6.42
CA ASP A 652 -22.90 11.68 6.34
C ASP A 652 -22.54 12.03 4.89
N TRP A 653 -23.51 12.55 4.14
CA TRP A 653 -23.26 12.97 2.75
C TRP A 653 -22.14 14.00 2.62
N SER A 654 -22.01 14.93 3.59
CA SER A 654 -20.90 15.91 3.62
C SER A 654 -19.54 15.23 3.66
N TYR A 655 -19.38 14.19 4.47
CA TYR A 655 -18.14 13.41 4.51
C TYR A 655 -17.78 12.80 3.15
N TYR A 656 -18.75 12.17 2.47
CA TYR A 656 -18.52 11.56 1.16
C TYR A 656 -18.24 12.60 0.07
N ILE A 657 -18.96 13.73 0.08
CA ILE A 657 -18.72 14.88 -0.81
C ILE A 657 -17.32 15.45 -0.59
N GLU A 658 -16.87 15.62 0.65
CA GLU A 658 -15.52 16.10 0.95
C GLU A 658 -14.44 15.11 0.49
N ARG A 659 -14.67 13.80 0.69
CA ARG A 659 -13.76 12.74 0.21
C ARG A 659 -13.63 12.75 -1.32
N LEU A 660 -14.75 12.83 -2.04
CA LEU A 660 -14.76 12.93 -3.51
C LEU A 660 -14.16 14.25 -3.97
N GLY A 661 -14.54 15.37 -3.36
CA GLY A 661 -13.99 16.70 -3.64
C GLY A 661 -12.48 16.75 -3.44
N SER A 662 -11.94 16.08 -2.42
CA SER A 662 -10.49 15.92 -2.21
C SER A 662 -9.82 15.14 -3.35
N ALA A 663 -10.46 14.10 -3.89
CA ALA A 663 -9.96 13.39 -5.06
C ALA A 663 -9.99 14.26 -6.32
N ILE A 664 -11.10 14.97 -6.56
CA ILE A 664 -11.27 15.93 -7.66
C ILE A 664 -10.23 17.05 -7.58
N GLN A 665 -9.95 17.60 -6.39
CA GLN A 665 -8.90 18.61 -6.20
C GLN A 665 -7.53 18.09 -6.62
N LYS A 666 -7.15 16.90 -6.13
CA LYS A 666 -5.83 16.33 -6.39
C LYS A 666 -5.63 15.93 -7.85
N ILE A 667 -6.66 15.41 -8.52
CA ILE A 667 -6.55 14.82 -9.87
C ILE A 667 -6.89 15.84 -10.97
N ILE A 668 -7.83 16.76 -10.70
CA ILE A 668 -8.42 17.63 -11.72
C ILE A 668 -8.09 19.09 -11.44
N THR A 669 -8.63 19.67 -10.36
CA THR A 669 -8.70 21.13 -10.27
C THR A 669 -7.35 21.78 -9.94
N ILE A 670 -6.55 21.19 -9.04
CA ILE A 670 -5.22 21.73 -8.73
C ILE A 670 -4.27 21.56 -9.93
N PRO A 671 -4.16 20.37 -10.58
CA PRO A 671 -3.38 20.23 -11.81
C PRO A 671 -3.82 21.19 -12.93
N ALA A 672 -5.13 21.37 -13.15
CA ALA A 672 -5.66 22.32 -14.13
C ALA A 672 -5.15 23.75 -13.87
N ALA A 673 -5.25 24.21 -12.63
CA ALA A 673 -4.79 25.55 -12.25
C ALA A 673 -3.26 25.71 -12.43
N LEU A 674 -2.48 24.67 -12.12
CA LEU A 674 -1.02 24.69 -12.31
C LEU A 674 -0.63 24.73 -13.79
N GLN A 675 -1.44 24.13 -14.66
CA GLN A 675 -1.32 24.22 -16.12
C GLN A 675 -2.04 25.43 -16.72
N GLN A 676 -2.48 26.38 -15.88
CA GLN A 676 -3.10 27.65 -16.30
C GLN A 676 -4.50 27.51 -16.94
N VAL A 677 -5.18 26.39 -16.70
CA VAL A 677 -6.58 26.17 -17.08
C VAL A 677 -7.48 26.65 -15.93
N LYS A 678 -8.57 27.36 -16.27
CA LYS A 678 -9.58 27.79 -15.28
C LYS A 678 -10.17 26.58 -14.56
N ASN A 679 -10.63 26.76 -13.32
CA ASN A 679 -11.21 25.67 -12.54
C ASN A 679 -12.34 24.97 -13.32
N PRO A 680 -12.15 23.72 -13.78
CA PRO A 680 -13.11 23.06 -14.66
C PRO A 680 -14.30 22.50 -13.88
N VAL A 681 -14.20 22.39 -12.54
CA VAL A 681 -15.28 21.94 -11.65
C VAL A 681 -15.57 23.02 -10.59
N PRO A 682 -16.33 24.08 -10.91
CA PRO A 682 -16.53 25.23 -10.01
C PRO A 682 -17.16 24.90 -8.66
N ARG A 683 -17.95 23.82 -8.59
CA ARG A 683 -18.56 23.30 -7.34
C ARG A 683 -17.52 22.88 -6.31
N VAL A 684 -16.33 22.48 -6.76
CA VAL A 684 -15.19 22.13 -5.92
C VAL A 684 -14.18 23.27 -5.97
N ARG A 685 -14.22 24.12 -4.93
CA ARG A 685 -13.28 25.25 -4.81
C ARG A 685 -11.84 24.77 -4.63
N HIS A 686 -10.89 25.56 -5.10
CA HIS A 686 -9.47 25.33 -4.82
C HIS A 686 -9.16 25.51 -3.33
N PRO A 687 -8.07 24.90 -2.81
CA PRO A 687 -7.53 25.26 -1.51
C PRO A 687 -7.20 26.75 -1.41
N ASP A 688 -7.30 27.32 -0.21
CA ASP A 688 -7.16 28.77 0.02
C ASP A 688 -5.83 29.34 -0.49
N TRP A 689 -4.73 28.62 -0.29
CA TRP A 689 -3.40 29.04 -0.77
C TRP A 689 -3.34 29.17 -2.30
N LEU A 690 -3.97 28.25 -3.02
CA LEU A 690 -3.97 28.24 -4.49
C LEU A 690 -4.89 29.34 -5.01
N HIS A 691 -6.04 29.53 -4.36
CA HIS A 691 -6.95 30.61 -4.70
C HIS A 691 -6.29 31.98 -4.51
N LYS A 692 -5.61 32.20 -3.38
CA LYS A 692 -4.82 33.41 -3.11
C LYS A 692 -3.75 33.63 -4.18
N LYS A 693 -2.99 32.60 -4.54
CA LYS A 693 -1.95 32.68 -5.57
C LYS A 693 -2.48 33.00 -6.97
N LEU A 694 -3.66 32.46 -7.32
CA LEU A 694 -4.33 32.78 -8.58
C LEU A 694 -4.84 34.23 -8.60
N LEU A 695 -5.36 34.73 -7.48
CA LEU A 695 -5.77 36.12 -7.34
C LEU A 695 -4.57 37.06 -7.48
N GLU A 696 -3.46 36.80 -6.78
CA GLU A 696 -2.22 37.58 -6.90
C GLU A 696 -1.67 37.61 -8.33
N LYS A 697 -1.78 36.51 -9.08
CA LYS A 697 -1.32 36.43 -10.48
C LYS A 697 -2.23 37.20 -11.44
N ASN A 698 -3.53 37.22 -11.15
CA ASN A 698 -4.55 37.90 -11.96
C ASN A 698 -4.77 39.36 -11.55
N ASP A 699 -4.16 39.81 -10.44
CA ASP A 699 -4.23 41.20 -10.01
C ASP A 699 -3.51 42.11 -11.02
N ILE A 700 -4.22 43.13 -11.46
CA ILE A 700 -3.75 44.14 -12.42
C ILE A 700 -2.69 45.03 -11.74
N TYR A 701 -2.77 45.18 -10.41
CA TYR A 701 -1.84 45.98 -9.60
C TYR A 701 -0.83 45.08 -8.88
N LYS A 702 0.19 44.63 -9.61
CA LYS A 702 1.27 43.80 -9.05
C LYS A 702 2.08 44.56 -7.99
N GLN A 703 1.79 44.36 -6.72
CA GLN A 703 2.66 44.81 -5.63
C GLN A 703 3.92 43.92 -5.60
N LYS A 704 5.02 44.40 -6.20
CA LYS A 704 6.31 43.69 -6.13
C LYS A 704 6.77 43.60 -4.68
N LYS A 705 7.21 42.43 -4.22
CA LYS A 705 7.89 42.33 -2.91
C LYS A 705 9.15 43.19 -2.95
N ILE A 706 9.45 43.90 -1.87
CA ILE A 706 10.69 44.70 -1.74
C ILE A 706 11.94 43.84 -2.01
N SER A 707 11.92 42.56 -1.65
CA SER A 707 13.01 41.62 -1.94
C SER A 707 13.26 41.36 -3.43
N GLU A 708 12.25 41.56 -4.29
CA GLU A 708 12.38 41.40 -5.75
C GLU A 708 12.89 42.69 -6.43
N LEU A 709 12.97 43.80 -5.68
CA LEU A 709 13.57 45.06 -6.15
C LEU A 709 15.09 45.12 -5.94
N PHE A 710 15.66 44.19 -5.16
CA PHE A 710 17.09 44.12 -4.88
C PHE A 710 17.70 42.83 -5.44
N THR A 711 18.11 42.85 -6.71
CA THR A 711 19.04 41.85 -7.26
C THR A 711 20.45 42.17 -6.77
N SER A 712 20.98 41.37 -5.84
CA SER A 712 22.40 41.45 -5.46
C SER A 712 23.24 40.78 -6.55
N GLU A 713 23.97 41.57 -7.32
CA GLU A 713 25.15 41.09 -8.06
C GLU A 713 26.23 40.67 -7.03
N GLY A 714 26.93 39.57 -7.33
CA GLY A 714 27.60 38.76 -6.32
C GLY A 714 28.95 39.26 -5.80
N LYS A 715 29.29 38.87 -4.57
CA LYS A 715 30.40 37.93 -4.22
C LYS A 715 30.56 37.79 -2.70
N ARG A 716 30.80 36.53 -2.30
CA ARG A 716 31.57 35.97 -1.16
C ARG A 716 31.57 36.71 0.18
N GLN A 717 31.15 36.00 1.25
CA GLN A 717 31.84 36.06 2.54
C GLN A 717 31.95 34.69 3.22
N VAL A 718 33.13 34.49 3.80
CA VAL A 718 33.54 33.41 4.70
C VAL A 718 33.45 33.95 6.14
N ALA A 719 32.85 33.12 7.00
CA ALA A 719 33.07 32.90 8.43
C ALA A 719 32.76 33.96 9.53
N HIS A 720 32.09 33.40 10.55
CA HIS A 720 32.09 33.65 12.00
C HIS A 720 31.44 34.92 12.58
N GLN A 721 30.37 34.72 13.39
CA GLN A 721 30.44 34.78 14.86
C GLN A 721 29.10 34.44 15.56
N HIS A 722 29.22 33.58 16.58
CA HIS A 722 28.61 33.60 17.92
C HIS A 722 27.21 34.21 18.14
N LEU A 723 26.31 33.40 18.74
CA LEU A 723 25.14 33.87 19.48
C LEU A 723 25.19 33.24 20.88
N ASP A 724 25.57 34.06 21.86
CA ASP A 724 25.28 33.83 23.27
C ASP A 724 24.07 34.66 23.69
N SER A 725 23.44 34.16 24.74
CA SER A 725 22.29 34.66 25.49
C SER A 725 22.32 36.14 25.86
N ASP A 726 21.16 36.80 25.85
CA ASP A 726 20.62 37.33 27.11
C ASP A 726 19.13 37.68 27.04
N GLN A 727 18.41 37.26 28.08
CA GLN A 727 17.11 37.81 28.47
C GLN A 727 17.33 39.09 29.29
N PRO A 728 16.25 39.84 29.54
CA PRO A 728 15.94 40.11 30.94
C PRO A 728 14.47 39.84 31.30
N ALA A 729 14.28 39.22 32.47
CA ALA A 729 13.06 39.14 33.28
C ALA A 729 13.16 40.26 34.37
N ASP A 730 12.13 41.08 34.61
CA ASP A 730 10.99 40.95 35.55
C ASP A 730 11.16 41.85 36.80
N ILE A 731 10.06 42.44 37.28
CA ILE A 731 9.89 42.96 38.65
C ILE A 731 8.40 42.95 39.06
N GLU A 732 8.02 41.86 39.74
CA GLU A 732 7.12 41.62 40.90
C GLU A 732 6.02 42.65 41.30
N ASP A 733 4.74 42.29 41.54
CA ASP A 733 4.06 41.44 42.58
C ASP A 733 3.36 42.36 43.64
N PHE A 734 2.13 42.12 44.10
CA PHE A 734 1.83 41.34 45.31
C PHE A 734 0.32 41.08 45.51
N GLY A 735 -0.03 39.86 45.97
CA GLY A 735 -0.91 39.70 47.15
C GLY A 735 -2.19 38.85 47.05
N VAL A 736 -2.11 37.61 47.52
CA VAL A 736 -3.18 36.60 47.85
C VAL A 736 -3.41 36.63 49.39
N PRO A 737 -4.40 35.98 50.09
CA PRO A 737 -5.68 35.28 49.76
C PRO A 737 -6.93 35.71 50.59
N ALA A 738 -8.12 35.21 50.24
CA ALA A 738 -9.13 34.75 51.22
C ALA A 738 -10.16 33.75 50.63
N ARG A 739 -10.35 32.61 51.30
CA ARG A 739 -11.57 31.77 51.35
C ARG A 739 -12.05 31.80 52.82
N PRO A 740 -13.29 31.43 53.20
CA PRO A 740 -14.29 30.64 52.45
C PRO A 740 -15.72 31.23 52.52
N LEU A 741 -16.70 30.60 51.83
CA LEU A 741 -18.06 30.28 52.33
C LEU A 741 -18.92 29.60 51.24
N GLN A 742 -19.43 28.40 51.58
CA GLN A 742 -20.62 27.74 51.01
C GLN A 742 -21.90 28.44 51.55
N PRO A 743 -23.12 28.33 50.95
CA PRO A 743 -23.86 27.08 50.60
C PRO A 743 -24.62 27.20 49.24
N ALA A 744 -25.40 26.27 48.69
CA ALA A 744 -26.22 25.21 49.24
C ALA A 744 -26.48 24.09 48.21
N ILE A 745 -26.76 22.92 48.76
CA ILE A 745 -27.19 21.69 48.09
C ILE A 745 -28.65 21.83 47.67
N LEU A 746 -28.97 21.58 46.40
CA LEU A 746 -30.35 21.45 45.93
C LEU A 746 -30.71 19.95 45.83
N ILE A 747 -31.46 19.48 46.82
CA ILE A 747 -32.04 18.14 46.88
C ILE A 747 -33.27 18.13 45.97
N SER A 748 -33.21 17.40 44.85
CA SER A 748 -34.42 17.04 44.09
C SER A 748 -34.93 15.69 44.59
N THR A 749 -36.00 15.74 45.38
CA THR A 749 -36.82 14.57 45.73
C THR A 749 -37.77 14.27 44.57
N LYS A 750 -37.64 13.10 43.93
CA LYS A 750 -38.73 12.55 43.10
C LYS A 750 -39.50 11.49 43.89
N ARG A 751 -40.70 11.89 44.33
CA ARG A 751 -41.74 11.02 44.86
C ARG A 751 -42.13 9.96 43.84
N LYS A 752 -42.25 8.74 44.35
CA LYS A 752 -42.94 7.58 43.79
C LYS A 752 -44.41 7.96 43.54
N ARG A 753 -44.85 7.90 42.28
CA ARG A 753 -46.28 7.90 41.92
C ARG A 753 -46.62 6.47 41.52
N ALA A 754 -47.49 5.83 42.28
CA ALA A 754 -48.16 4.61 41.87
C ALA A 754 -49.24 5.00 40.84
N SER A 755 -49.22 4.36 39.66
CA SER A 755 -50.44 4.15 38.88
C SER A 755 -50.55 2.66 38.59
N GLN A 756 -51.68 2.09 39.05
CA GLN A 756 -52.36 0.95 38.44
C GLN A 756 -52.40 1.16 36.91
N GLY A 757 -52.31 0.20 36.00
CA GLY A 757 -52.41 -1.25 36.02
C GLY A 757 -52.91 -1.64 34.62
N GLY A 758 -52.23 -2.58 33.95
CA GLY A 758 -52.66 -3.19 32.69
C GLY A 758 -51.87 -2.75 31.44
N ASP A 759 -50.68 -3.34 31.24
CA ASP A 759 -50.04 -3.65 29.92
C ASP A 759 -48.51 -3.90 30.01
N SER A 760 -47.93 -3.77 31.21
CA SER A 760 -46.46 -3.76 31.41
C SER A 760 -45.75 -5.14 31.46
N GLN A 761 -46.44 -6.26 31.22
CA GLN A 761 -45.82 -7.59 31.28
C GLN A 761 -45.16 -8.03 29.96
N VAL A 762 -45.53 -7.44 28.82
CA VAL A 762 -44.97 -7.82 27.51
C VAL A 762 -43.68 -7.03 27.21
N GLU A 763 -43.63 -5.74 27.55
CA GLU A 763 -42.44 -4.90 27.32
C GLU A 763 -41.25 -5.23 28.25
N SER A 764 -41.51 -5.69 29.47
CA SER A 764 -40.45 -6.02 30.44
C SER A 764 -39.71 -7.31 30.10
N GLN A 765 -40.39 -8.28 29.47
CA GLN A 765 -39.77 -9.53 29.01
C GLN A 765 -38.90 -9.35 27.76
N ASP A 766 -39.29 -8.46 26.83
CA ASP A 766 -38.50 -8.20 25.62
C ASP A 766 -37.18 -7.44 25.90
N VAL A 767 -37.13 -6.64 26.97
CA VAL A 767 -35.92 -5.92 27.40
C VAL A 767 -34.89 -6.85 28.06
N GLU A 768 -35.32 -7.86 28.83
CA GLU A 768 -34.41 -8.86 29.43
C GLU A 768 -33.77 -9.81 28.40
N LEU A 769 -34.41 -10.01 27.24
CA LEU A 769 -33.96 -10.96 26.23
C LEU A 769 -32.88 -10.41 25.28
N THR A 770 -32.62 -9.09 25.30
CA THR A 770 -31.68 -8.40 24.41
C THR A 770 -30.36 -7.99 25.08
N GLN A 771 -30.27 -8.04 26.41
CA GLN A 771 -29.07 -7.71 27.18
C GLN A 771 -28.05 -8.87 27.23
N SER A 772 -26.77 -8.54 27.40
CA SER A 772 -25.72 -9.55 27.58
C SER A 772 -25.92 -10.28 28.91
N TRP A 773 -25.66 -11.59 28.95
CA TRP A 773 -25.73 -12.37 30.21
C TRP A 773 -24.84 -11.78 31.31
N ARG A 774 -23.78 -11.01 30.97
CA ARG A 774 -22.94 -10.30 31.93
C ARG A 774 -23.60 -9.06 32.54
N GLU A 775 -24.49 -8.38 31.81
CA GLU A 775 -25.26 -7.23 32.31
C GLU A 775 -26.38 -7.69 33.23
N ILE A 776 -26.98 -8.85 32.92
CA ILE A 776 -28.09 -9.44 33.70
C ILE A 776 -27.60 -10.18 34.95
N LEU A 777 -26.50 -10.96 34.84
CA LEU A 777 -26.03 -11.84 35.91
C LEU A 777 -24.77 -11.33 36.64
N GLY A 778 -24.11 -10.27 36.15
CA GLY A 778 -22.81 -9.81 36.67
C GLY A 778 -21.62 -10.69 36.25
N PRO A 779 -20.39 -10.44 36.75
CA PRO A 779 -19.21 -11.22 36.41
C PRO A 779 -19.30 -12.68 36.92
N PRO A 780 -18.79 -13.68 36.17
CA PRO A 780 -18.87 -15.08 36.57
C PRO A 780 -17.99 -15.33 37.81
N PRO A 781 -18.50 -16.08 38.82
CA PRO A 781 -17.68 -16.51 39.95
C PRO A 781 -16.60 -17.50 39.49
N PRO A 782 -15.43 -17.54 40.16
CA PRO A 782 -14.41 -18.55 39.88
C PRO A 782 -14.91 -19.97 40.21
N MET A 783 -14.35 -20.99 39.56
CA MET A 783 -14.81 -22.39 39.72
C MET A 783 -14.62 -22.93 41.15
N GLY A 784 -13.67 -22.38 41.91
CA GLY A 784 -13.39 -22.73 43.30
C GLY A 784 -12.85 -24.15 43.51
N THR A 785 -12.21 -24.38 44.65
CA THR A 785 -11.71 -25.71 45.04
C THR A 785 -12.63 -26.42 46.04
N THR A 786 -13.49 -25.68 46.74
CA THR A 786 -14.45 -26.22 47.70
C THR A 786 -15.79 -26.57 47.04
N LYS A 787 -16.55 -27.50 47.66
CA LYS A 787 -17.86 -27.94 47.17
C LYS A 787 -18.88 -26.80 47.12
N GLU A 788 -18.80 -25.86 48.05
CA GLU A 788 -19.68 -24.70 48.17
C GLU A 788 -19.44 -23.67 47.07
N GLU A 789 -18.18 -23.36 46.77
CA GLU A 789 -17.81 -22.48 45.65
C GLU A 789 -18.20 -23.08 44.30
N ARG A 790 -18.00 -24.39 44.11
CA ARG A 790 -18.45 -25.11 42.90
C ARG A 790 -19.97 -25.06 42.74
N LEU A 791 -20.73 -25.09 43.84
CA LEU A 791 -22.18 -24.95 43.79
C LEU A 791 -22.63 -23.53 43.45
N VAL A 792 -21.86 -22.50 43.83
CA VAL A 792 -22.10 -21.11 43.41
C VAL A 792 -21.79 -20.94 41.92
N TRP A 793 -20.67 -21.49 41.45
CA TRP A 793 -20.31 -21.56 40.03
C TRP A 793 -21.38 -22.28 39.21
N LEU A 794 -21.82 -23.45 39.65
CA LEU A 794 -22.82 -24.26 38.97
C LEU A 794 -24.19 -23.54 38.93
N ARG A 795 -24.59 -22.85 40.01
CA ARG A 795 -25.84 -22.06 40.05
C ARG A 795 -25.79 -20.88 39.08
N TYR A 796 -24.67 -20.16 39.05
CA TYR A 796 -24.44 -19.08 38.09
C TYR A 796 -24.50 -19.59 36.65
N HIS A 797 -23.79 -20.69 36.35
CA HIS A 797 -23.74 -21.25 35.00
C HIS A 797 -25.07 -21.89 34.56
N LYS A 798 -25.84 -22.50 35.48
CA LYS A 798 -27.20 -22.96 35.19
C LYS A 798 -28.11 -21.80 34.81
N LYS A 799 -28.08 -20.68 35.55
CA LYS A 799 -28.83 -19.45 35.19
C LYS A 799 -28.37 -18.87 33.85
N LYS A 800 -27.06 -18.84 33.59
CA LYS A 800 -26.50 -18.43 32.30
C LYS A 800 -27.00 -19.33 31.16
N TRP A 801 -26.93 -20.64 31.32
CA TRP A 801 -27.38 -21.58 30.30
C TRP A 801 -28.89 -21.49 30.09
N GLU A 802 -29.67 -21.31 31.15
CA GLU A 802 -31.12 -21.14 31.05
C GLU A 802 -31.48 -19.85 30.30
N LEU A 803 -30.80 -18.74 30.60
CA LEU A 803 -30.95 -17.47 29.87
C LEU A 803 -30.54 -17.63 28.39
N GLN A 804 -29.41 -18.28 28.13
CA GLN A 804 -28.95 -18.57 26.77
C GLN A 804 -29.88 -19.52 26.04
N LEU A 805 -30.50 -20.49 26.72
CA LEU A 805 -31.46 -21.43 26.16
C LEU A 805 -32.78 -20.73 25.84
N LYS A 806 -33.25 -19.81 26.70
CA LYS A 806 -34.39 -18.93 26.44
C LYS A 806 -34.12 -18.03 25.24
N GLN A 807 -32.98 -17.33 25.20
CA GLN A 807 -32.56 -16.52 24.04
C GLN A 807 -32.45 -17.37 22.76
N ARG A 808 -31.92 -18.60 22.82
CA ARG A 808 -31.85 -19.51 21.67
C ARG A 808 -33.22 -20.02 21.22
N LYS A 809 -34.11 -20.38 22.15
CA LYS A 809 -35.48 -20.83 21.85
C LYS A 809 -36.28 -19.69 21.23
N GLU A 810 -36.18 -18.48 21.76
CA GLU A 810 -36.86 -17.29 21.24
C GLU A 810 -36.32 -16.92 19.86
N ARG A 811 -34.98 -16.96 19.66
CA ARG A 811 -34.36 -16.79 18.33
C ARG A 811 -34.77 -17.87 17.34
N ARG A 812 -34.92 -19.14 17.78
CA ARG A 812 -35.42 -20.25 16.94
C ARG A 812 -36.90 -20.08 16.60
N LYS A 813 -37.72 -19.63 17.55
CA LYS A 813 -39.15 -19.38 17.35
C LYS A 813 -39.36 -18.20 16.39
N ARG A 814 -38.60 -17.12 16.55
CA ARG A 814 -38.62 -15.95 15.66
C ARG A 814 -38.03 -16.23 14.27
N ARG A 815 -36.95 -17.03 14.16
CA ARG A 815 -36.46 -17.52 12.85
C ARG A 815 -37.48 -18.39 12.11
N LYS A 816 -38.17 -19.27 12.85
CA LYS A 816 -39.20 -20.14 12.28
C LYS A 816 -40.43 -19.38 11.78
N LEU A 817 -40.76 -18.21 12.34
CA LEU A 817 -41.92 -17.41 11.94
C LEU A 817 -41.69 -16.53 10.70
N LEU A 818 -40.43 -16.30 10.30
CA LEU A 818 -40.07 -15.34 9.24
C LEU A 818 -39.36 -15.95 8.02
N ASP A 819 -38.67 -17.08 8.15
CA ASP A 819 -38.00 -17.77 7.04
C ASP A 819 -38.36 -19.26 7.01
N GLY A 820 -38.69 -19.76 5.83
CA GLY A 820 -39.10 -21.15 5.60
C GLY A 820 -37.94 -22.11 5.57
N GLU A 821 -37.05 -22.03 6.54
CA GLU A 821 -35.90 -22.93 6.63
C GLU A 821 -36.18 -24.16 7.51
N ALA A 822 -36.04 -25.33 6.87
CA ALA A 822 -35.69 -26.58 7.51
C ALA A 822 -34.27 -26.51 8.10
N GLN A 823 -33.99 -27.36 9.10
CA GLN A 823 -32.70 -27.42 9.81
C GLN A 823 -31.50 -27.61 8.85
N PRO A 824 -30.30 -27.09 9.20
CA PRO A 824 -29.10 -27.39 8.44
C PRO A 824 -28.75 -28.87 8.61
N VAL A 825 -28.96 -29.66 7.56
CA VAL A 825 -28.35 -30.98 7.42
C VAL A 825 -26.88 -30.71 7.07
N GLY A 826 -25.99 -30.91 8.04
CA GLY A 826 -24.56 -30.82 7.84
C GLY A 826 -24.12 -31.86 6.81
N GLY A 827 -23.85 -31.40 5.58
CA GLY A 827 -23.14 -32.16 4.56
C GLY A 827 -21.66 -32.22 4.90
N GLY A 828 -21.30 -33.17 5.76
CA GLY A 828 -19.93 -33.65 5.90
C GLY A 828 -19.85 -35.06 5.33
N VAL A 829 -18.92 -35.30 4.41
CA VAL A 829 -18.56 -36.65 3.96
C VAL A 829 -18.01 -37.41 5.18
N ILE A 830 -18.78 -38.37 5.69
CA ILE A 830 -18.43 -39.17 6.87
C ILE A 830 -17.61 -40.38 6.40
N ARG A 831 -16.34 -40.41 6.80
CA ARG A 831 -15.53 -41.64 6.85
C ARG A 831 -16.14 -42.60 7.86
N ASP A 832 -16.20 -43.85 7.46
CA ASP A 832 -16.86 -44.95 8.17
C ASP A 832 -16.16 -45.24 9.51
N GLY A 833 -16.95 -45.35 10.57
CA GLY A 833 -16.49 -45.62 11.93
C GLY A 833 -17.68 -45.72 12.91
N PRO A 834 -17.76 -46.75 13.76
CA PRO A 834 -18.97 -47.05 14.51
C PRO A 834 -19.00 -46.24 15.82
N THR A 835 -19.82 -45.20 15.90
CA THR A 835 -20.24 -44.64 17.21
C THR A 835 -21.66 -44.09 17.18
N THR A 836 -22.40 -44.40 18.25
CA THR A 836 -23.77 -43.98 18.58
C THR A 836 -23.91 -42.46 18.69
N GLY A 837 -24.02 -41.78 17.55
CA GLY A 837 -24.27 -40.33 17.47
C GLY A 837 -25.63 -39.99 16.84
N LEU A 838 -26.05 -38.73 16.99
CA LEU A 838 -27.29 -38.12 16.45
C LEU A 838 -27.54 -38.43 14.97
N GLY A 839 -26.48 -38.65 14.18
CA GLY A 839 -26.56 -39.05 12.77
C GLY A 839 -27.06 -40.48 12.52
N SER A 840 -26.99 -41.39 13.51
CA SER A 840 -27.61 -42.73 13.43
C SER A 840 -29.12 -42.67 13.71
N PHE A 841 -29.53 -41.80 14.65
CA PHE A 841 -30.92 -41.53 14.97
C PHE A 841 -31.63 -40.93 13.75
N LEU A 842 -31.09 -39.84 13.19
CA LEU A 842 -31.65 -39.20 11.99
C LEU A 842 -31.68 -40.12 10.76
N ARG A 843 -30.71 -41.03 10.60
CA ARG A 843 -30.72 -42.03 9.52
C ARG A 843 -31.78 -43.13 9.72
N ARG A 844 -32.04 -43.57 10.96
CA ARG A 844 -33.17 -44.47 11.26
C ARG A 844 -34.51 -43.81 10.98
N THR A 845 -34.67 -42.54 11.38
CA THR A 845 -35.90 -41.77 11.10
C THR A 845 -36.10 -41.54 9.60
N ALA A 846 -35.04 -41.24 8.84
CA ALA A 846 -35.13 -41.07 7.38
C ALA A 846 -35.57 -42.33 6.63
N ARG A 847 -35.19 -43.53 7.10
CA ARG A 847 -35.69 -44.80 6.54
C ARG A 847 -37.17 -45.02 6.84
N SER A 848 -37.62 -44.72 8.06
CA SER A 848 -39.03 -44.86 8.45
C SER A 848 -39.96 -43.88 7.72
N ILE A 849 -39.48 -42.71 7.32
CA ILE A 849 -40.26 -41.70 6.58
C ILE A 849 -40.60 -42.13 5.14
N LEU A 850 -39.79 -42.99 4.50
CA LEU A 850 -40.03 -43.45 3.13
C LEU A 850 -41.25 -44.36 3.01
N ASP A 851 -41.63 -45.04 4.10
CA ASP A 851 -42.70 -46.05 4.11
C ASP A 851 -44.03 -45.52 4.70
N MET A 852 -44.10 -44.25 5.10
CA MET A 852 -45.28 -43.67 5.75
C MET A 852 -46.22 -42.94 4.75
N PRO A 853 -47.47 -43.40 4.58
CA PRO A 853 -48.47 -42.66 3.81
C PRO A 853 -48.90 -41.38 4.54
N TRP A 854 -49.18 -40.31 3.79
CA TRP A 854 -49.61 -39.02 4.34
C TRP A 854 -51.05 -39.14 4.85
N GLN A 855 -51.28 -38.88 6.14
CA GLN A 855 -52.59 -39.11 6.77
C GLN A 855 -53.36 -37.81 7.08
N ASN A 856 -52.69 -36.76 7.57
CA ASN A 856 -53.32 -35.48 7.93
C ASN A 856 -52.44 -34.31 7.50
N CYS A 857 -53.06 -33.26 6.93
CA CYS A 857 -52.41 -31.98 6.65
C CYS A 857 -52.87 -30.94 7.67
N ALA A 858 -51.95 -30.45 8.51
CA ALA A 858 -52.23 -29.38 9.46
C ALA A 858 -51.43 -28.12 9.13
N ASN A 859 -52.09 -26.96 9.21
CA ASN A 859 -51.48 -25.67 8.92
C ASN A 859 -50.80 -25.12 10.19
N CYS A 860 -49.48 -24.88 10.13
CA CYS A 860 -48.72 -24.38 11.27
C CYS A 860 -48.79 -22.85 11.35
N ARG A 861 -49.46 -22.29 12.37
CA ARG A 861 -49.58 -20.83 12.57
C ARG A 861 -48.27 -20.12 12.97
N ASP A 862 -47.26 -20.87 13.42
CA ASP A 862 -45.97 -20.34 13.92
C ASP A 862 -44.78 -20.61 12.94
N VAL A 863 -45.06 -20.88 11.66
CA VAL A 863 -44.06 -21.20 10.61
C VAL A 863 -44.51 -20.51 9.31
N PRO A 864 -43.64 -20.14 8.34
CA PRO A 864 -44.07 -19.43 7.14
C PRO A 864 -45.19 -20.17 6.42
N PRO A 865 -46.11 -19.42 5.77
CA PRO A 865 -47.46 -19.89 5.42
C PRO A 865 -47.50 -21.07 4.43
N TRP A 866 -46.37 -21.39 3.79
CA TRP A 866 -46.20 -22.54 2.89
C TRP A 866 -45.67 -23.82 3.59
N SER A 867 -45.47 -23.80 4.91
CA SER A 867 -44.91 -24.92 5.67
C SER A 867 -46.04 -25.78 6.27
N VAL A 868 -46.18 -27.02 5.80
CA VAL A 868 -47.21 -27.97 6.27
C VAL A 868 -46.59 -28.97 7.24
N GLN A 869 -47.24 -29.20 8.39
CA GLN A 869 -46.83 -30.25 9.31
C GLN A 869 -47.60 -31.54 9.00
N THR A 870 -46.87 -32.63 8.74
CA THR A 870 -47.40 -33.99 8.56
C THR A 870 -47.04 -34.84 9.77
N VAL A 871 -47.98 -35.68 10.23
CA VAL A 871 -47.77 -36.62 11.34
C VAL A 871 -48.00 -38.03 10.80
N GLY A 872 -46.99 -38.90 10.94
CA GLY A 872 -47.15 -40.34 10.76
C GLY A 872 -47.29 -41.00 12.13
N CYS A 873 -48.41 -41.67 12.38
CA CYS A 873 -48.56 -42.57 13.53
C CYS A 873 -48.33 -44.01 13.04
N ASP A 874 -47.42 -44.72 13.70
CA ASP A 874 -47.26 -46.17 13.53
C ASP A 874 -48.59 -46.85 13.84
N TRP A 875 -49.15 -47.57 12.86
CA TRP A 875 -50.29 -48.44 13.10
C TRP A 875 -49.81 -49.78 13.67
N LYS A 876 -49.93 -49.84 15.01
CA LYS A 876 -49.81 -50.99 15.93
C LYS A 876 -48.43 -51.57 16.22
#